data_AF-A0A0G4G1A9-F1
#
_entry.id   AF-A0A0G4G1A9-F1
#
_cell.length_a   1.000
_cell.length_b   1.000
_cell.length_c   1.000
_cell.angle_alpha   90.00
_cell.angle_beta   90.00
_cell.angle_gamma   90.00
#
_symmetry.space_group_name_H-M   'P 1'
#
loop_
_entity.id
_entity.type
_entity.pdbx_description
1 polymer ?
#
loop_
_entity_poly.entity_id
_entity_poly.type
_entity_poly.pdbx_seq_one_letter_code
_entity_poly.pdbx_strand_id
1 'polypeptide(L)'
;MGALQRLSELSTFDVTNLWPYLLVTRSLVELNAVFPMAPSQLAWLLHWIETGEPGSPGPLAYLRVIISIKLCGIASTDLRDGLQDLQKCLVDRGCSKSLDYLCFIVDRSDCHSLILNDYATFKALATFIDATCSPSGDVVFSLGFPTDDVGDIPLAHLLAYTRFGKVPSCGLPILNTLLTHHNLCMKPEEDWPEPPYDCPSIESYTQPAPPSAFHYVWTVTEDHVARPQNGPIDLSLMEELTLGGCGNGHADCIFCIECAEGFSPPADAIPPEPPELRALSPSGLEGVKALIVKHRMGLGVAKMVLTKGAHLESLVLMDMGAMDVLALLEGISSVQMPQRLKLDSLRAQDGEIQQQVAQLDSAYALIVNKKLQGVKELMAKGEVAIRLVARLKRHMPSLDMLTVCGSETEMRQALMAGDRGAINRLSLGFMSLTRNPARLIHEFIKAEDEREGITLGDWKDQLPSIKSILMHLDVPSAHIVDPGAFILGSIWSLLEIESITELIVVLPQHSHLDALKLAVERRFGPDQILDQMGGMVRAMTNRKYLVLTSNDIQAMRKAAFACSHSTACPSAQLHGYLPSLAALATEASTDILACDFAGRISAATPMTVIDPPYAPRCLKAPLLAAMERHGLAMEPMMRLHGDGPGIPSPSVIASAAQLMAVLRKTGKDITGIQPLYKATVHGFAYTDMLCRVGHATPLLFLVRANGDTHGFFIDTSLRPPPQIRTALGVIFMASGSSQPAFASSLMSTRVIAEAAAPNDRAVGPQLVVGRQGADWLCLWELAVGGLIGASCLARVGWAAWEGRVETMLADEVEVMQLQGA
;
A
#
# COMPACT_ATOMS: atom_id res chain seq x y z
N MET A 1 21.18 65.61 5.96
CA MET A 1 20.55 64.66 6.89
C MET A 1 21.64 63.72 7.35
N GLY A 2 21.96 63.74 8.65
CA GLY A 2 23.20 63.18 9.20
C GLY A 2 23.23 61.65 9.11
N ALA A 3 24.39 61.11 8.74
CA ALA A 3 24.68 59.70 8.49
C ALA A 3 24.51 58.73 9.69
N LEU A 4 23.76 59.11 10.73
CA LEU A 4 23.63 58.35 11.99
C LEU A 4 22.16 58.11 12.42
N GLN A 5 21.15 58.54 11.65
CA GLN A 5 19.74 58.31 12.00
C GLN A 5 19.24 56.90 11.66
N ARG A 6 19.90 56.19 10.73
CA ARG A 6 19.54 54.83 10.29
C ARG A 6 20.78 53.97 10.15
N LEU A 7 20.84 52.87 10.90
CA LEU A 7 21.75 51.76 10.62
C LEU A 7 21.01 50.80 9.69
N SER A 8 21.08 51.00 8.36
CA SER A 8 20.21 50.28 7.40
C SER A 8 20.91 49.37 6.37
N GLU A 9 22.23 49.23 6.37
CA GLU A 9 22.95 48.51 5.30
C GLU A 9 24.21 47.79 5.80
N LEU A 10 24.07 46.89 6.79
CA LEU A 10 25.22 46.17 7.37
C LEU A 10 25.09 44.67 7.12
N SER A 11 25.75 44.19 6.05
CA SER A 11 25.70 42.80 5.57
C SER A 11 26.68 41.84 6.28
N THR A 12 27.33 42.27 7.35
CA THR A 12 28.37 41.47 8.01
C THR A 12 27.76 40.58 9.11
N PHE A 13 27.99 39.26 9.01
CA PHE A 13 27.67 38.26 10.04
C PHE A 13 28.36 38.48 11.40
N ASP A 14 29.36 39.36 11.47
CA ASP A 14 30.15 39.58 12.67
C ASP A 14 29.71 40.88 13.38
N VAL A 15 29.04 40.68 14.50
CA VAL A 15 28.52 41.74 15.39
C VAL A 15 29.64 42.69 15.84
N THR A 16 30.90 42.23 15.89
CA THR A 16 32.05 43.06 16.30
C THR A 16 32.33 44.20 15.33
N ASN A 17 31.96 44.07 14.04
CA ASN A 17 32.15 45.13 13.04
C ASN A 17 31.13 46.28 13.19
N LEU A 18 30.06 46.10 13.96
CA LEU A 18 29.07 47.14 14.25
C LEU A 18 29.54 48.11 15.33
N TRP A 19 30.55 47.70 16.11
CA TRP A 19 31.00 48.41 17.30
C TRP A 19 31.42 49.87 17.09
N PRO A 20 32.25 50.20 16.08
CA PRO A 20 32.72 51.57 15.91
C PRO A 20 31.58 52.54 15.58
N TYR A 21 30.53 52.05 14.92
CA TYR A 21 29.37 52.86 14.57
C TYR A 21 28.49 53.13 15.79
N LEU A 22 28.31 52.14 16.67
CA LEU A 22 27.50 52.28 17.86
C LEU A 22 28.10 53.24 18.89
N LEU A 23 29.42 53.21 19.07
CA LEU A 23 30.12 54.13 19.99
C LEU A 23 29.98 55.61 19.61
N VAL A 24 29.83 55.91 18.31
CA VAL A 24 29.76 57.30 17.82
C VAL A 24 28.31 57.77 17.65
N THR A 25 27.34 56.88 17.79
CA THR A 25 25.92 57.19 17.57
C THR A 25 25.37 58.02 18.73
N ARG A 26 25.07 59.29 18.47
CA ARG A 26 24.49 60.22 19.46
C ARG A 26 22.96 60.12 19.56
N SER A 27 22.30 59.53 18.57
CA SER A 27 20.85 59.31 18.54
C SER A 27 20.56 58.17 17.57
N LEU A 28 19.99 57.07 18.07
CA LEU A 28 19.56 55.94 17.25
C LEU A 28 18.04 55.98 17.16
N VAL A 29 17.50 56.23 15.96
CA VAL A 29 16.04 56.28 15.74
C VAL A 29 15.52 54.95 15.21
N GLU A 30 16.30 54.31 14.34
CA GLU A 30 15.91 53.10 13.62
C GLU A 30 17.07 52.09 13.60
N LEU A 31 16.75 50.87 14.02
CA LEU A 31 17.66 49.74 14.02
C LEU A 31 17.18 48.70 13.00
N ASN A 32 17.89 48.63 11.88
CA ASN A 32 17.60 47.69 10.79
C ASN A 32 18.80 46.76 10.56
N ALA A 33 18.74 45.56 11.13
CA ALA A 33 19.74 44.54 10.92
C ALA A 33 19.40 43.75 9.65
N VAL A 34 20.37 43.65 8.71
CA VAL A 34 20.24 42.86 7.47
C VAL A 34 19.98 41.39 7.80
N PHE A 35 20.60 40.89 8.89
CA PHE A 35 20.33 39.58 9.43
C PHE A 35 19.61 39.70 10.77
N PRO A 36 18.49 39.00 10.97
CA PRO A 36 17.75 39.03 12.23
C PRO A 36 18.63 38.54 13.39
N MET A 37 18.76 39.34 14.44
CA MET A 37 19.55 38.98 15.64
C MET A 37 18.67 38.38 16.73
N ALA A 38 19.22 37.42 17.49
CA ALA A 38 18.55 36.89 18.67
C ALA A 38 18.43 37.99 19.76
N PRO A 39 17.41 37.94 20.65
CA PRO A 39 17.22 38.96 21.68
C PRO A 39 18.45 39.19 22.57
N SER A 40 19.16 38.12 22.96
CA SER A 40 20.38 38.20 23.76
C SER A 40 21.53 38.90 23.03
N GLN A 41 21.71 38.64 21.73
CA GLN A 41 22.70 39.31 20.90
C GLN A 41 22.37 40.80 20.74
N LEU A 42 21.09 41.11 20.57
CA LEU A 42 20.61 42.48 20.45
C LEU A 42 20.78 43.25 21.78
N ALA A 43 20.45 42.61 22.91
CA ALA A 43 20.66 43.17 24.24
C ALA A 43 22.15 43.46 24.48
N TRP A 44 23.01 42.50 24.14
CA TRP A 44 24.46 42.66 24.21
C TRP A 44 24.94 43.82 23.34
N LEU A 45 24.48 43.92 22.09
CA LEU A 45 24.85 44.99 21.17
C LEU A 45 24.46 46.38 21.71
N LEU A 46 23.22 46.51 22.17
CA LEU A 46 22.67 47.76 22.70
C LEU A 46 23.29 48.12 24.06
N HIS A 47 23.83 47.14 24.79
CA HIS A 47 24.55 47.37 26.03
C HIS A 47 25.81 48.24 25.85
N TRP A 48 26.37 48.32 24.65
CA TRP A 48 27.57 49.11 24.38
C TRP A 48 27.30 50.56 24.01
N ILE A 49 26.03 50.94 23.82
CA ILE A 49 25.66 52.34 23.64
C ILE A 49 25.67 53.02 25.01
N GLU A 50 26.40 54.12 25.12
CA GLU A 50 26.52 54.91 26.35
C GLU A 50 25.14 55.32 26.87
N THR A 51 24.95 55.24 28.18
CA THR A 51 23.78 55.83 28.84
C THR A 51 23.90 57.34 28.82
N GLY A 52 22.79 58.06 28.61
CA GLY A 52 22.79 59.52 28.71
C GLY A 52 23.24 60.00 30.09
N GLU A 53 23.76 61.23 30.17
CA GLU A 53 24.04 61.86 31.47
C GLU A 53 22.75 61.92 32.30
N PRO A 54 22.82 61.80 33.64
CA PRO A 54 21.65 61.86 34.50
C PRO A 54 20.78 63.10 34.21
N GLY A 55 19.53 62.87 33.79
CA GLY A 55 18.57 63.94 33.43
C GLY A 55 18.56 64.34 31.95
N SER A 56 19.42 63.76 31.11
CA SER A 56 19.39 63.90 29.65
C SER A 56 18.95 62.59 28.98
N PRO A 57 18.16 62.64 27.89
CA PRO A 57 17.83 61.45 27.12
C PRO A 57 19.09 60.87 26.47
N GLY A 58 19.39 59.60 26.75
CA GLY A 58 20.50 58.89 26.11
C GLY A 58 20.24 58.65 24.61
N PRO A 59 21.27 58.21 23.85
CA PRO A 59 21.15 57.97 22.41
C PRO A 59 20.02 57.01 22.02
N LEU A 60 19.71 56.04 22.89
CA LEU A 60 18.65 55.06 22.67
C LEU A 60 17.24 55.57 23.02
N ALA A 61 17.09 56.63 23.81
CA ALA A 61 15.77 57.17 24.15
C ALA A 61 14.98 57.68 22.93
N TYR A 62 15.65 57.82 21.78
CA TYR A 62 15.06 58.19 20.50
C TYR A 62 14.71 56.99 19.61
N LEU A 63 14.96 55.75 20.05
CA LEU A 63 14.70 54.55 19.26
C LEU A 63 13.19 54.36 19.11
N ARG A 64 12.75 54.36 17.85
CA ARG A 64 11.34 54.18 17.44
C ARG A 64 11.13 52.89 16.66
N VAL A 65 12.13 52.40 15.94
CA VAL A 65 11.94 51.29 15.00
C VAL A 65 12.97 50.20 15.21
N ILE A 66 12.52 48.95 15.35
CA ILE A 66 13.35 47.75 15.29
C ILE A 66 12.77 46.82 14.23
N ILE A 67 13.50 46.64 13.12
CA ILE A 67 12.95 45.97 11.92
C ILE A 67 12.99 44.44 12.01
N SER A 68 13.88 43.85 12.81
CA SER A 68 13.98 42.40 12.85
C SER A 68 14.58 41.88 14.16
N ILE A 69 13.80 41.13 14.92
CA ILE A 69 14.26 40.30 16.03
C ILE A 69 14.01 38.83 15.69
N LYS A 70 15.06 38.02 15.72
CA LYS A 70 14.98 36.58 15.45
C LYS A 70 14.46 35.83 16.67
N LEU A 71 13.31 35.17 16.55
CA LEU A 71 12.78 34.27 17.59
C LEU A 71 12.93 32.78 17.22
N CYS A 72 13.54 32.47 16.08
CA CYS A 72 13.73 31.11 15.59
C CYS A 72 15.14 30.55 15.80
N GLY A 73 15.24 29.23 15.96
CA GLY A 73 16.48 28.48 16.16
C GLY A 73 17.19 28.82 17.47
N ILE A 74 16.43 29.15 18.52
CA ILE A 74 16.93 29.53 19.85
C ILE A 74 16.28 28.59 20.87
N ALA A 75 17.02 28.12 21.89
CA ALA A 75 16.41 27.33 22.97
C ALA A 75 15.41 28.17 23.78
N SER A 76 14.33 27.57 24.31
CA SER A 76 13.27 28.32 25.02
C SER A 76 13.83 29.16 26.18
N THR A 77 14.77 28.62 26.96
CA THR A 77 15.42 29.34 28.07
C THR A 77 16.20 30.55 27.58
N ASP A 78 16.99 30.39 26.52
CA ASP A 78 17.82 31.45 25.96
C ASP A 78 16.98 32.55 25.32
N LEU A 79 15.85 32.17 24.71
CA LEU A 79 14.88 33.09 24.15
C LEU A 79 14.22 33.93 25.25
N ARG A 80 13.73 33.27 26.30
CA ARG A 80 13.09 33.92 27.45
C ARG A 80 14.03 34.88 28.15
N ASP A 81 15.22 34.40 28.51
CA ASP A 81 16.20 35.19 29.27
C ASP A 81 16.73 36.34 28.39
N GLY A 82 16.96 36.08 27.10
CA GLY A 82 17.34 37.11 26.13
C GLY A 82 16.27 38.20 25.92
N LEU A 83 14.98 37.85 25.91
CA LEU A 83 13.89 38.83 25.85
C LEU A 83 13.85 39.72 27.10
N GLN A 84 14.07 39.13 28.28
CA GLN A 84 14.13 39.88 29.55
C GLN A 84 15.34 40.82 29.61
N ASP A 85 16.51 40.36 29.17
CA ASP A 85 17.73 41.17 29.10
C ASP A 85 17.56 42.32 28.10
N LEU A 86 16.96 42.06 26.93
CA LEU A 86 16.67 43.08 25.94
C LEU A 86 15.66 44.11 26.47
N GLN A 87 14.59 43.65 27.11
CA GLN A 87 13.60 44.53 27.75
C GLN A 87 14.28 45.46 28.76
N LYS A 88 15.06 44.89 29.68
CA LYS A 88 15.78 45.65 30.71
C LYS A 88 16.72 46.67 30.08
N CYS A 89 17.52 46.24 29.11
CA CYS A 89 18.46 47.08 28.39
C CYS A 89 17.80 48.29 27.70
N LEU A 90 16.62 48.09 27.09
CA LEU A 90 15.86 49.14 26.42
C LEU A 90 15.18 50.09 27.42
N VAL A 91 14.53 49.53 28.46
CA VAL A 91 13.83 50.34 29.48
C VAL A 91 14.81 51.18 30.29
N ASP A 92 15.93 50.61 30.75
CA ASP A 92 16.97 51.31 31.52
C ASP A 92 17.59 52.48 30.72
N ARG A 93 17.49 52.44 29.38
CA ARG A 93 18.00 53.48 28.46
C ARG A 93 16.92 54.43 27.94
N GLY A 94 15.72 54.38 28.50
CA GLY A 94 14.65 55.33 28.20
C GLY A 94 13.74 54.94 27.03
N CYS A 95 13.78 53.69 26.55
CA CYS A 95 12.89 53.19 25.49
C CYS A 95 11.55 52.63 26.01
N SER A 96 11.10 53.06 27.18
CA SER A 96 9.81 52.61 27.74
C SER A 96 8.67 53.20 26.90
N LYS A 97 7.80 52.33 26.35
CA LYS A 97 6.68 52.71 25.47
C LYS A 97 7.10 53.63 24.31
N SER A 98 8.29 53.41 23.74
CA SER A 98 8.90 54.32 22.75
C SER A 98 8.87 53.79 21.32
N LEU A 99 8.74 52.48 21.11
CA LEU A 99 8.84 51.86 19.79
C LEU A 99 7.52 52.01 19.02
N ASP A 100 7.59 52.68 17.88
CA ASP A 100 6.49 52.85 16.92
C ASP A 100 6.40 51.67 15.94
N TYR A 101 7.49 50.92 15.74
CA TYR A 101 7.49 49.72 14.90
C TYR A 101 8.43 48.64 15.44
N LEU A 102 7.94 47.42 15.53
CA LEU A 102 8.70 46.25 15.98
C LEU A 102 8.34 45.04 15.13
N CYS A 103 9.32 44.39 14.51
CA CYS A 103 9.07 43.18 13.75
C CYS A 103 9.87 41.98 14.27
N PHE A 104 9.16 40.86 14.45
CA PHE A 104 9.69 39.58 14.88
C PHE A 104 9.72 38.61 13.70
N ILE A 105 10.81 37.87 13.59
CA ILE A 105 10.97 36.79 12.62
C ILE A 105 10.88 35.48 13.35
N VAL A 106 9.83 34.73 13.05
CA VAL A 106 9.48 33.47 13.71
C VAL A 106 9.45 32.37 12.66
N ASP A 107 9.98 31.20 12.99
CA ASP A 107 9.76 30.02 12.17
C ASP A 107 8.47 29.34 12.63
N ARG A 108 7.68 28.80 11.70
CA ARG A 108 6.40 28.15 12.04
C ARG A 108 6.58 26.98 13.02
N SER A 109 7.70 26.27 12.95
CA SER A 109 8.01 25.16 13.84
C SER A 109 8.37 25.63 15.26
N ASP A 110 9.13 26.71 15.34
CA ASP A 110 9.55 27.33 16.60
C ASP A 110 8.39 28.06 17.31
N CYS A 111 7.47 28.66 16.54
CA CYS A 111 6.31 29.36 17.09
C CYS A 111 5.51 28.47 18.05
N HIS A 112 5.10 27.29 17.58
CA HIS A 112 4.27 26.42 18.39
C HIS A 112 5.09 25.71 19.49
N SER A 113 6.34 25.35 19.24
CA SER A 113 7.15 24.55 20.19
C SER A 113 7.81 25.39 21.30
N LEU A 114 8.19 26.64 21.02
CA LEU A 114 8.89 27.51 21.96
C LEU A 114 8.01 28.60 22.55
N ILE A 115 7.12 29.20 21.74
CA ILE A 115 6.33 30.36 22.19
C ILE A 115 4.99 29.89 22.74
N LEU A 116 4.20 29.14 21.97
CA LEU A 116 2.84 28.76 22.39
C LEU A 116 2.80 27.62 23.42
N ASN A 117 3.86 26.82 23.51
CA ASN A 117 3.96 25.71 24.46
C ASN A 117 4.59 26.07 25.82
N ASP A 118 5.31 27.20 25.92
CA ASP A 118 5.97 27.65 27.15
C ASP A 118 5.41 28.99 27.63
N TYR A 119 4.57 28.95 28.66
CA TYR A 119 3.95 30.14 29.25
C TYR A 119 4.99 31.20 29.68
N ALA A 120 6.15 30.78 30.18
CA ALA A 120 7.15 31.71 30.67
C ALA A 120 7.77 32.51 29.50
N THR A 121 8.02 31.83 28.38
CA THR A 121 8.52 32.45 27.15
C THR A 121 7.47 33.35 26.51
N PHE A 122 6.22 32.89 26.40
CA PHE A 122 5.11 33.72 25.92
C PHE A 122 4.92 34.98 26.77
N LYS A 123 4.94 34.83 28.10
CA LYS A 123 4.80 35.95 29.04
C LYS A 123 5.96 36.94 28.91
N ALA A 124 7.19 36.45 28.72
CA ALA A 124 8.35 37.32 28.49
C ALA A 124 8.19 38.13 27.20
N LEU A 125 7.74 37.50 26.10
CA LEU A 125 7.47 38.19 24.84
C LEU A 125 6.38 39.26 24.99
N ALA A 126 5.26 38.92 25.64
CA ALA A 126 4.18 39.87 25.86
C ALA A 126 4.63 41.03 26.78
N THR A 127 5.35 40.73 27.86
CA THR A 127 5.87 41.78 28.76
C THR A 127 6.88 42.68 28.06
N PHE A 128 7.71 42.12 27.17
CA PHE A 128 8.65 42.88 26.35
C PHE A 128 7.90 43.88 25.46
N ILE A 129 6.94 43.41 24.66
CA ILE A 129 6.13 44.25 23.78
C ILE A 129 5.40 45.34 24.58
N ASP A 130 4.74 44.95 25.69
CA ASP A 130 4.05 45.91 26.54
C ASP A 130 5.01 46.96 27.12
N ALA A 131 6.20 46.59 27.58
CA ALA A 131 7.14 47.54 28.17
C ALA A 131 7.75 48.51 27.14
N THR A 132 7.99 48.08 25.90
CA THR A 132 8.80 48.84 24.94
C THR A 132 8.00 49.52 23.84
N CYS A 133 6.85 48.98 23.43
CA CYS A 133 6.09 49.51 22.29
C CYS A 133 5.14 50.64 22.70
N SER A 134 5.08 51.68 21.87
CA SER A 134 4.08 52.73 21.96
C SER A 134 2.68 52.14 21.76
N PRO A 135 1.63 52.64 22.45
CA PRO A 135 0.26 52.23 22.18
C PRO A 135 -0.20 52.46 20.73
N SER A 136 0.38 53.45 20.05
CA SER A 136 0.11 53.71 18.63
C SER A 136 1.09 53.01 17.68
N GLY A 137 1.96 52.14 18.21
CA GLY A 137 2.97 51.44 17.43
C GLY A 137 2.43 50.18 16.77
N ASP A 138 3.17 49.67 15.80
CA ASP A 138 2.87 48.45 15.05
C ASP A 138 3.85 47.33 15.41
N VAL A 139 3.32 46.16 15.76
CA VAL A 139 4.09 44.95 16.02
C VAL A 139 3.78 43.93 14.94
N VAL A 140 4.78 43.53 14.16
CA VAL A 140 4.61 42.60 13.03
C VAL A 140 5.27 41.27 13.34
N PHE A 141 4.55 40.17 13.18
CA PHE A 141 5.11 38.82 13.17
C PHE A 141 5.29 38.36 11.71
N SER A 142 6.54 38.30 11.26
CA SER A 142 6.91 37.76 9.96
C SER A 142 7.27 36.29 10.09
N LEU A 143 6.43 35.40 9.57
CA LEU A 143 6.72 33.97 9.59
C LEU A 143 7.43 33.52 8.31
N GLY A 144 8.60 32.90 8.50
CA GLY A 144 9.25 32.16 7.42
C GLY A 144 8.53 30.83 7.19
N PHE A 145 8.14 30.56 5.95
CA PHE A 145 7.74 29.21 5.56
C PHE A 145 9.00 28.47 5.06
N PRO A 146 9.38 27.34 5.67
CA PRO A 146 10.30 26.43 5.00
C PRO A 146 9.67 26.03 3.65
N THR A 147 10.44 26.10 2.57
CA THR A 147 9.94 25.94 1.20
C THR A 147 9.40 24.54 0.90
N ASP A 148 9.68 23.54 1.77
CA ASP A 148 9.71 22.16 1.30
C ASP A 148 8.77 21.16 1.98
N ASP A 149 7.94 21.50 2.97
CA ASP A 149 6.77 20.67 3.32
C ASP A 149 5.86 21.38 4.33
N VAL A 150 4.54 21.24 4.14
CA VAL A 150 3.55 21.62 5.17
C VAL A 150 3.67 20.58 6.28
N GLY A 151 4.62 20.79 7.19
CA GLY A 151 4.87 19.93 8.32
C GLY A 151 3.64 19.77 9.22
N ASP A 152 3.62 18.66 9.95
CA ASP A 152 2.62 18.37 10.98
C ASP A 152 2.60 19.49 12.04
N ILE A 153 1.40 19.99 12.35
CA ILE A 153 1.21 21.03 13.37
C ILE A 153 0.76 20.34 14.66
N PRO A 154 1.58 20.30 15.72
CA PRO A 154 1.21 19.64 16.96
C PRO A 154 0.11 20.41 17.68
N LEU A 155 -1.12 19.91 17.61
CA LEU A 155 -2.31 20.54 18.17
C LEU A 155 -2.21 20.70 19.69
N ALA A 156 -1.55 19.77 20.38
CA ALA A 156 -1.31 19.86 21.82
C ALA A 156 -0.49 21.11 22.19
N HIS A 157 0.49 21.51 21.36
CA HIS A 157 1.29 22.71 21.59
C HIS A 157 0.47 23.98 21.31
N LEU A 158 -0.37 23.96 20.26
CA LEU A 158 -1.25 25.08 19.94
C LEU A 158 -2.32 25.31 21.00
N LEU A 159 -2.70 24.28 21.77
CA LEU A 159 -3.71 24.41 22.83
C LEU A 159 -3.10 24.54 24.23
N ALA A 160 -1.77 24.47 24.37
CA ALA A 160 -1.09 24.62 25.66
C ALA A 160 -1.37 25.99 26.30
N TYR A 161 -1.62 27.02 25.47
CA TYR A 161 -1.97 28.35 25.96
C TYR A 161 -3.27 28.38 26.77
N THR A 162 -4.18 27.42 26.59
CA THR A 162 -5.45 27.36 27.34
C THR A 162 -5.24 27.16 28.85
N ARG A 163 -4.00 26.82 29.23
CA ARG A 163 -3.52 26.72 30.61
C ARG A 163 -2.73 27.93 31.07
N PHE A 164 -2.53 28.92 30.19
CA PHE A 164 -1.91 30.17 30.57
C PHE A 164 -2.84 30.85 31.55
N GLY A 165 -2.32 31.21 32.74
CA GLY A 165 -3.06 32.08 33.63
C GLY A 165 -3.17 33.48 33.03
N LYS A 166 -3.45 34.47 33.87
CA LYS A 166 -3.55 35.88 33.45
C LYS A 166 -2.35 36.31 32.57
N VAL A 167 -2.63 36.58 31.29
CA VAL A 167 -1.67 37.11 30.33
C VAL A 167 -1.57 38.64 30.44
N PRO A 168 -0.44 39.27 30.02
CA PRO A 168 -0.34 40.72 29.92
C PRO A 168 -1.39 41.31 28.96
N SER A 169 -1.60 42.63 29.01
CA SER A 169 -2.59 43.37 28.19
C SER A 169 -2.49 43.08 26.70
N CYS A 170 -1.28 43.06 26.15
CA CYS A 170 -1.02 42.72 24.74
C CYS A 170 -1.00 41.20 24.46
N GLY A 171 -1.12 40.36 25.49
CA GLY A 171 -1.01 38.91 25.37
C GLY A 171 -2.06 38.30 24.46
N LEU A 172 -3.33 38.66 24.61
CA LEU A 172 -4.41 38.12 23.76
C LEU A 172 -4.24 38.50 22.27
N PRO A 173 -3.98 39.77 21.91
CA PRO A 173 -3.63 40.15 20.54
C PRO A 173 -2.44 39.37 19.97
N ILE A 174 -1.34 39.22 20.72
CA ILE A 174 -0.17 38.42 20.29
C ILE A 174 -0.59 36.98 20.02
N LEU A 175 -1.31 36.37 20.97
CA LEU A 175 -1.73 34.99 20.87
C LEU A 175 -2.63 34.74 19.66
N ASN A 176 -3.62 35.61 19.43
CA ASN A 176 -4.49 35.52 18.26
C ASN A 176 -3.67 35.63 16.96
N THR A 177 -2.75 36.60 16.88
CA THR A 177 -1.86 36.77 15.72
C THR A 177 -0.92 35.58 15.50
N LEU A 178 -0.45 34.92 16.56
CA LEU A 178 0.36 33.71 16.43
C LEU A 178 -0.47 32.50 15.99
N LEU A 179 -1.70 32.37 16.48
CA LEU A 179 -2.62 31.29 16.12
C LEU A 179 -3.10 31.38 14.66
N THR A 180 -3.33 32.59 14.14
CA THR A 180 -3.83 32.80 12.76
C THR A 180 -2.89 32.23 11.71
N HIS A 181 -1.58 32.23 11.99
CA HIS A 181 -0.58 31.56 11.16
C HIS A 181 -0.74 30.04 11.06
N HIS A 182 -1.41 29.45 12.03
CA HIS A 182 -1.76 28.04 12.06
C HIS A 182 -3.21 27.80 11.62
N ASN A 183 -3.91 28.78 11.02
CA ASN A 183 -5.33 28.69 10.67
C ASN A 183 -6.28 28.46 11.86
N LEU A 184 -5.84 28.92 13.03
CA LEU A 184 -6.64 29.03 14.24
C LEU A 184 -6.86 30.51 14.54
N CYS A 185 -8.04 30.90 14.95
CA CYS A 185 -8.23 32.23 15.51
C CYS A 185 -9.08 32.13 16.76
N MET A 186 -8.92 33.11 17.64
CA MET A 186 -9.94 33.32 18.66
C MET A 186 -11.18 33.88 17.98
N LYS A 187 -12.35 33.45 18.45
CA LYS A 187 -13.63 33.96 18.00
C LYS A 187 -13.63 35.45 18.29
N PRO A 188 -13.90 36.30 17.29
CA PRO A 188 -14.26 37.67 17.59
C PRO A 188 -15.58 37.60 18.34
N GLU A 189 -15.58 37.70 19.68
CA GLU A 189 -16.75 38.23 20.38
C GLU A 189 -17.09 39.54 19.67
N GLU A 190 -18.33 39.66 19.22
CA GLU A 190 -18.89 40.93 18.77
C GLU A 190 -18.80 42.02 19.88
N ASP A 191 -18.47 41.60 21.11
CA ASP A 191 -18.23 42.39 22.31
C ASP A 191 -16.77 42.36 22.83
N TRP A 192 -15.74 41.92 22.06
CA TRP A 192 -14.36 42.10 22.54
C TRP A 192 -14.20 43.60 22.83
N PRO A 193 -13.83 43.98 24.07
CA PRO A 193 -13.48 45.36 24.31
C PRO A 193 -12.42 45.73 23.29
N GLU A 194 -12.59 46.88 22.62
CA GLU A 194 -11.57 47.42 21.72
C GLU A 194 -10.19 47.16 22.37
N PRO A 195 -9.21 46.67 21.59
CA PRO A 195 -7.90 46.32 22.15
C PRO A 195 -7.47 47.46 23.07
N PRO A 196 -7.00 47.18 24.30
CA PRO A 196 -6.80 48.20 25.31
C PRO A 196 -6.08 49.39 24.68
N TYR A 197 -6.55 50.63 24.91
CA TYR A 197 -5.96 51.83 24.28
C TYR A 197 -4.43 51.96 24.47
N ASP A 198 -3.86 51.17 25.39
CA ASP A 198 -2.44 51.07 25.71
C ASP A 198 -1.67 49.96 24.96
N CYS A 199 -2.32 49.19 24.08
CA CYS A 199 -1.75 48.07 23.33
C CYS A 199 -1.42 48.48 21.88
N PRO A 200 -0.21 48.18 21.37
CA PRO A 200 0.11 48.41 19.96
C PRO A 200 -0.79 47.59 19.03
N SER A 201 -0.88 48.02 17.76
CA SER A 201 -1.43 47.20 16.69
C SER A 201 -0.55 45.97 16.51
N ILE A 202 -1.14 44.79 16.40
CA ILE A 202 -0.39 43.54 16.23
C ILE A 202 -0.86 42.84 14.97
N GLU A 203 0.02 42.77 14.00
CA GLU A 203 -0.26 42.20 12.68
C GLU A 203 0.63 40.99 12.40
N SER A 204 0.08 40.06 11.64
CA SER A 204 0.79 38.91 11.09
C SER A 204 1.05 39.14 9.61
N TYR A 205 2.30 38.96 9.17
CA TYR A 205 2.62 38.94 7.75
C TYR A 205 3.06 37.53 7.34
N THR A 206 2.31 36.93 6.42
CA THR A 206 2.65 35.63 5.81
C THR A 206 3.06 35.81 4.36
N GLN A 207 4.30 35.46 4.03
CA GLN A 207 4.75 35.20 2.66
C GLN A 207 5.24 33.76 2.60
N PRO A 208 4.69 32.86 1.76
CA PRO A 208 3.70 33.02 0.68
C PRO A 208 2.24 32.70 1.12
N ALA A 209 1.34 32.51 0.15
CA ALA A 209 -0.07 32.15 0.35
C ALA A 209 -0.24 30.94 1.30
N PRO A 210 -1.31 30.89 2.11
CA PRO A 210 -1.54 29.78 3.03
C PRO A 210 -1.67 28.46 2.27
N PRO A 211 -1.27 27.33 2.89
CA PRO A 211 -1.41 26.02 2.27
C PRO A 211 -2.89 25.69 2.04
N SER A 212 -3.17 24.90 1.01
CA SER A 212 -4.54 24.46 0.69
C SER A 212 -5.14 23.57 1.78
N ALA A 213 -4.30 22.93 2.61
CA ALA A 213 -4.72 22.15 3.75
C ALA A 213 -3.77 22.31 4.94
N PHE A 214 -4.32 22.22 6.15
CA PHE A 214 -3.58 22.24 7.42
C PHE A 214 -3.67 20.87 8.07
N HIS A 215 -2.52 20.27 8.39
CA HIS A 215 -2.45 18.95 9.02
C HIS A 215 -2.11 19.09 10.50
N TYR A 216 -3.10 18.94 11.37
CA TYR A 216 -2.95 19.00 12.82
C TYR A 216 -2.74 17.60 13.38
N VAL A 217 -1.72 17.44 14.22
CA VAL A 217 -1.40 16.17 14.87
C VAL A 217 -1.60 16.28 16.38
N TRP A 218 -2.41 15.40 16.93
CA TRP A 218 -2.51 15.17 18.36
C TRP A 218 -1.74 13.91 18.74
N THR A 219 -0.62 14.09 19.45
CA THR A 219 0.21 12.99 19.92
C THR A 219 -0.16 12.62 21.35
N VAL A 220 -0.71 11.43 21.54
CA VAL A 220 -1.00 10.86 22.86
C VAL A 220 0.31 10.36 23.47
N THR A 221 0.66 10.89 24.63
CA THR A 221 1.90 10.56 25.36
C THR A 221 1.57 9.66 26.55
N GLU A 222 2.59 9.05 27.14
CA GLU A 222 2.45 8.27 28.37
C GLU A 222 1.84 9.10 29.51
N ASP A 223 2.26 10.37 29.65
CA ASP A 223 1.74 11.30 30.65
C ASP A 223 0.24 11.55 30.47
N HIS A 224 -0.26 11.68 29.23
CA HIS A 224 -1.69 11.85 28.97
C HIS A 224 -2.52 10.65 29.46
N VAL A 225 -1.96 9.45 29.39
CA VAL A 225 -2.63 8.21 29.84
C VAL A 225 -2.50 8.05 31.36
N ALA A 226 -1.31 8.29 31.92
CA ALA A 226 -1.03 8.15 33.34
C ALA A 226 -1.69 9.25 34.19
N ARG A 227 -1.84 10.45 33.63
CA ARG A 227 -2.40 11.65 34.28
C ARG A 227 -3.42 12.31 33.35
N PRO A 228 -4.63 11.74 33.22
CA PRO A 228 -5.64 12.23 32.28
C PRO A 228 -6.14 13.67 32.57
N GLN A 229 -5.82 14.22 33.75
CA GLN A 229 -6.12 15.61 34.10
C GLN A 229 -4.84 16.44 34.16
N ASN A 230 -4.47 17.04 33.04
CA ASN A 230 -3.43 18.06 32.99
C ASN A 230 -3.95 19.43 33.45
N GLY A 231 -4.40 19.52 34.71
CA GLY A 231 -4.85 20.77 35.34
C GLY A 231 -6.15 21.36 34.77
N PRO A 232 -6.75 22.35 35.46
CA PRO A 232 -7.92 23.06 34.97
C PRO A 232 -7.53 23.96 33.79
N ILE A 233 -8.43 24.07 32.82
CA ILE A 233 -8.36 25.08 31.76
C ILE A 233 -8.85 26.41 32.32
N ASP A 234 -8.29 27.49 31.81
CA ASP A 234 -8.89 28.80 32.04
C ASP A 234 -10.28 28.84 31.39
N LEU A 235 -11.32 28.83 32.23
CA LEU A 235 -12.71 28.81 31.79
C LEU A 235 -13.06 29.98 30.87
N SER A 236 -12.30 31.09 30.92
CA SER A 236 -12.47 32.24 30.02
C SER A 236 -12.11 31.94 28.56
N LEU A 237 -11.40 30.85 28.29
CA LEU A 237 -10.98 30.44 26.94
C LEU A 237 -11.80 29.27 26.38
N MET A 238 -12.87 28.87 27.08
CA MET A 238 -13.75 27.79 26.61
C MET A 238 -14.58 28.23 25.40
N GLU A 239 -14.58 27.40 24.35
CA GLU A 239 -15.32 27.65 23.10
C GLU A 239 -14.94 28.94 22.35
N GLU A 240 -13.72 29.44 22.60
CA GLU A 240 -13.21 30.64 21.97
C GLU A 240 -12.38 30.37 20.71
N LEU A 241 -12.03 29.12 20.38
CA LEU A 241 -11.22 28.85 19.19
C LEU A 241 -12.06 28.44 17.98
N THR A 242 -11.68 28.96 16.82
CA THR A 242 -12.23 28.58 15.51
C THR A 242 -11.13 28.24 14.51
N LEU A 243 -11.30 27.14 13.76
CA LEU A 243 -10.47 26.82 12.59
C LEU A 243 -11.03 27.53 11.35
N GLY A 244 -10.17 28.07 10.50
CA GLY A 244 -10.59 28.61 9.19
C GLY A 244 -10.92 30.11 9.16
N GLY A 245 -10.42 30.90 10.11
CA GLY A 245 -10.70 32.35 10.19
C GLY A 245 -9.89 33.26 9.27
N CYS A 246 -8.83 32.75 8.60
CA CYS A 246 -7.95 33.60 7.80
C CYS A 246 -8.28 33.58 6.30
N GLY A 247 -9.22 34.44 5.90
CA GLY A 247 -9.45 34.84 4.51
C GLY A 247 -10.61 34.13 3.80
N ASN A 248 -10.93 34.58 2.58
CA ASN A 248 -12.09 34.12 1.79
C ASN A 248 -11.98 32.66 1.26
N GLY A 249 -10.95 31.90 1.66
CA GLY A 249 -10.73 30.52 1.22
C GLY A 249 -10.75 29.57 2.42
N HIS A 250 -11.69 28.64 2.45
CA HIS A 250 -11.70 27.57 3.44
C HIS A 250 -10.58 26.59 3.12
N ALA A 251 -9.45 26.70 3.83
CA ALA A 251 -8.41 25.68 3.79
C ALA A 251 -8.89 24.43 4.53
N ASP A 252 -8.71 23.26 3.92
CA ASP A 252 -9.16 22.00 4.51
C ASP A 252 -8.33 21.67 5.75
N CYS A 253 -8.97 21.40 6.89
CA CYS A 253 -8.28 20.96 8.09
C CYS A 253 -8.34 19.44 8.23
N ILE A 254 -7.17 18.82 8.39
CA ILE A 254 -7.02 17.38 8.62
C ILE A 254 -6.51 17.19 10.04
N PHE A 255 -7.24 16.42 10.84
CA PHE A 255 -6.85 16.06 12.20
C PHE A 255 -6.31 14.63 12.20
N CYS A 256 -5.10 14.44 12.70
CA CYS A 256 -4.48 13.14 12.89
C CYS A 256 -4.19 12.92 14.36
N ILE A 257 -4.59 11.77 14.90
CA ILE A 257 -4.41 11.41 16.30
C ILE A 257 -3.59 10.14 16.35
N GLU A 258 -2.44 10.20 17.02
CA GLU A 258 -1.46 9.11 17.07
C GLU A 258 -0.83 8.99 18.45
N CYS A 259 -0.20 7.85 18.73
CA CYS A 259 0.61 7.70 19.94
C CYS A 259 2.02 8.25 19.69
N ALA A 260 2.68 8.72 20.75
CA ALA A 260 4.09 9.11 20.69
C ALA A 260 4.95 7.95 20.17
N GLU A 261 6.01 8.28 19.42
CA GLU A 261 6.92 7.26 18.89
C GLU A 261 7.53 6.42 20.04
N GLY A 262 7.54 5.10 19.86
CA GLY A 262 7.99 4.16 20.88
C GLY A 262 7.02 3.89 22.04
N PHE A 263 5.92 4.64 22.14
CA PHE A 263 4.92 4.43 23.19
C PHE A 263 3.91 3.33 22.79
N SER A 264 3.86 2.27 23.58
CA SER A 264 2.89 1.17 23.44
C SER A 264 1.99 1.12 24.68
N PRO A 265 0.82 1.77 24.66
CA PRO A 265 -0.08 1.82 25.82
C PRO A 265 -0.62 0.43 26.19
N PRO A 266 -0.89 0.15 27.48
CA PRO A 266 -1.54 -1.07 27.92
C PRO A 266 -2.88 -1.33 27.21
N ALA A 267 -3.23 -2.60 27.02
CA ALA A 267 -4.48 -3.00 26.35
C ALA A 267 -5.75 -2.66 27.15
N ASP A 268 -5.64 -2.25 28.42
CA ASP A 268 -6.74 -1.80 29.27
C ASP A 268 -6.70 -0.29 29.55
N ALA A 269 -5.73 0.43 28.97
CA ALA A 269 -5.61 1.87 29.14
C ALA A 269 -6.88 2.59 28.65
N ILE A 270 -7.30 3.61 29.40
CA ILE A 270 -8.46 4.44 29.09
C ILE A 270 -8.00 5.55 28.12
N PRO A 271 -8.64 5.71 26.94
CA PRO A 271 -8.32 6.80 26.04
C PRO A 271 -8.52 8.16 26.73
N PRO A 272 -7.51 9.06 26.73
CA PRO A 272 -7.65 10.37 27.36
C PRO A 272 -8.65 11.25 26.63
N GLU A 273 -9.40 12.04 27.40
CA GLU A 273 -10.28 13.13 26.93
C GLU A 273 -9.64 14.47 27.32
N PRO A 274 -8.69 14.98 26.50
CA PRO A 274 -7.92 16.17 26.86
C PRO A 274 -8.86 17.36 26.98
N PRO A 275 -8.91 18.01 28.16
CA PRO A 275 -9.86 19.08 28.35
C PRO A 275 -9.59 20.23 27.36
N GLU A 276 -8.36 20.39 26.84
CA GLU A 276 -7.92 21.52 26.01
C GLU A 276 -8.73 21.66 24.73
N LEU A 277 -9.26 20.53 24.22
CA LEU A 277 -10.16 20.53 23.07
C LEU A 277 -11.49 21.24 23.37
N ARG A 278 -11.83 21.50 24.64
CA ARG A 278 -12.99 22.31 25.03
C ARG A 278 -12.84 23.77 24.61
N ALA A 279 -11.61 24.25 24.41
CA ALA A 279 -11.38 25.59 23.87
C ALA A 279 -11.88 25.73 22.42
N LEU A 280 -11.95 24.65 21.64
CA LEU A 280 -12.51 24.67 20.29
C LEU A 280 -14.03 24.83 20.35
N SER A 281 -14.54 25.88 19.71
CA SER A 281 -15.97 26.09 19.53
C SER A 281 -16.57 25.02 18.61
N PRO A 282 -17.87 24.70 18.74
CA PRO A 282 -18.57 23.84 17.81
C PRO A 282 -18.43 24.26 16.33
N SER A 283 -18.69 25.54 16.05
CA SER A 283 -18.50 26.13 14.71
C SER A 283 -17.04 26.11 14.27
N GLY A 284 -16.12 26.18 15.22
CA GLY A 284 -14.69 26.12 14.99
C GLY A 284 -14.18 24.79 14.44
N LEU A 285 -14.96 23.72 14.53
CA LEU A 285 -14.61 22.41 13.98
C LEU A 285 -15.27 22.12 12.63
N GLU A 286 -16.11 23.02 12.10
CA GLU A 286 -16.77 22.82 10.80
C GLU A 286 -15.76 22.73 9.65
N GLY A 287 -14.61 23.39 9.78
CA GLY A 287 -13.50 23.33 8.82
C GLY A 287 -12.73 21.99 8.83
N VAL A 288 -12.96 21.09 9.79
CA VAL A 288 -12.30 19.78 9.85
C VAL A 288 -12.96 18.82 8.86
N LYS A 289 -12.27 18.56 7.75
CA LYS A 289 -12.75 17.69 6.67
C LYS A 289 -12.31 16.24 6.82
N ALA A 290 -11.21 15.98 7.51
CA ALA A 290 -10.73 14.61 7.70
C ALA A 290 -10.24 14.37 9.12
N LEU A 291 -10.57 13.20 9.65
CA LEU A 291 -10.10 12.71 10.95
C LEU A 291 -9.42 11.36 10.77
N ILE A 292 -8.16 11.26 11.21
CA ILE A 292 -7.35 10.05 11.17
C ILE A 292 -7.04 9.65 12.60
N VAL A 293 -7.48 8.48 13.04
CA VAL A 293 -7.23 7.94 14.38
C VAL A 293 -6.38 6.69 14.21
N LYS A 294 -5.08 6.80 14.47
CA LYS A 294 -4.13 5.71 14.23
C LYS A 294 -4.14 4.62 15.31
N HIS A 295 -4.69 4.91 16.48
CA HIS A 295 -4.66 3.99 17.62
C HIS A 295 -5.85 4.21 18.55
N ARG A 296 -6.30 3.18 19.27
CA ARG A 296 -7.43 3.28 20.23
C ARG A 296 -7.26 4.35 21.32
N MET A 297 -6.03 4.73 21.68
CA MET A 297 -5.80 5.80 22.66
C MET A 297 -6.23 7.16 22.13
N GLY A 298 -6.38 7.33 20.82
CA GLY A 298 -6.94 8.54 20.23
C GLY A 298 -8.47 8.65 20.31
N LEU A 299 -9.18 7.64 20.81
CA LEU A 299 -10.66 7.62 20.76
C LEU A 299 -11.31 8.69 21.62
N GLY A 300 -10.74 9.05 22.78
CA GLY A 300 -11.28 10.12 23.62
C GLY A 300 -11.20 11.48 22.91
N VAL A 301 -10.03 11.79 22.35
CA VAL A 301 -9.79 12.95 21.47
C VAL A 301 -10.77 12.96 20.28
N ALA A 302 -10.88 11.84 19.55
CA ALA A 302 -11.76 11.72 18.40
C ALA A 302 -13.23 11.93 18.76
N LYS A 303 -13.69 11.34 19.85
CA LYS A 303 -15.06 11.51 20.36
C LYS A 303 -15.34 12.96 20.71
N MET A 304 -14.42 13.66 21.36
CA MET A 304 -14.58 15.09 21.66
C MET A 304 -14.69 15.94 20.39
N VAL A 305 -13.85 15.69 19.38
CA VAL A 305 -13.91 16.41 18.10
C VAL A 305 -15.25 16.16 17.38
N LEU A 306 -15.71 14.91 17.34
CA LEU A 306 -16.97 14.52 16.69
C LEU A 306 -18.19 15.09 17.41
N THR A 307 -18.25 14.94 18.74
CA THR A 307 -19.39 15.43 19.55
C THR A 307 -19.52 16.96 19.53
N LYS A 308 -18.42 17.68 19.33
CA LYS A 308 -18.45 19.13 19.23
C LYS A 308 -18.98 19.68 17.91
N GLY A 309 -19.02 18.91 16.82
CA GLY A 309 -19.58 19.46 15.58
C GLY A 309 -18.92 19.06 14.27
N ALA A 310 -17.75 18.42 14.29
CA ALA A 310 -16.96 18.24 13.07
C ALA A 310 -17.73 17.58 11.91
N HIS A 311 -17.79 18.26 10.76
CA HIS A 311 -18.43 17.78 9.55
C HIS A 311 -17.41 17.08 8.64
N LEU A 312 -17.11 15.84 9.00
CA LEU A 312 -16.10 15.06 8.30
C LEU A 312 -16.55 14.67 6.89
N GLU A 313 -15.65 14.80 5.92
CA GLU A 313 -15.74 14.14 4.63
C GLU A 313 -15.07 12.77 4.67
N SER A 314 -14.02 12.61 5.50
CA SER A 314 -13.26 11.37 5.65
C SER A 314 -12.96 11.02 7.11
N LEU A 315 -13.13 9.75 7.46
CA LEU A 315 -12.72 9.16 8.73
C LEU A 315 -11.87 7.93 8.49
N VAL A 316 -10.66 7.91 9.06
CA VAL A 316 -9.72 6.79 8.99
C VAL A 316 -9.47 6.26 10.39
N LEU A 317 -9.68 4.97 10.59
CA LEU A 317 -9.55 4.29 11.88
C LEU A 317 -8.55 3.14 11.76
N MET A 318 -7.50 3.17 12.58
CA MET A 318 -6.43 2.17 12.59
C MET A 318 -6.14 1.62 13.98
N ASP A 319 -5.58 0.41 14.04
CA ASP A 319 -5.09 -0.26 15.26
C ASP A 319 -6.05 -0.21 16.47
N MET A 320 -7.33 -0.48 16.24
CA MET A 320 -8.38 -0.50 17.27
C MET A 320 -9.26 -1.75 17.15
N GLY A 321 -10.01 -2.07 18.21
CA GLY A 321 -10.94 -3.18 18.20
C GLY A 321 -12.24 -2.85 17.45
N ALA A 322 -12.99 -3.86 17.01
CA ALA A 322 -14.26 -3.64 16.34
C ALA A 322 -15.27 -2.88 17.22
N MET A 323 -15.34 -3.20 18.52
CA MET A 323 -16.23 -2.50 19.47
C MET A 323 -15.88 -1.02 19.65
N ASP A 324 -14.58 -0.69 19.62
CA ASP A 324 -14.10 0.69 19.69
C ASP A 324 -14.58 1.51 18.48
N VAL A 325 -14.48 0.92 17.27
CA VAL A 325 -14.99 1.52 16.04
C VAL A 325 -16.50 1.76 16.14
N LEU A 326 -17.25 0.77 16.61
CA LEU A 326 -18.71 0.89 16.73
C LEU A 326 -19.12 1.96 17.74
N ALA A 327 -18.49 1.99 18.91
CA ALA A 327 -18.74 3.00 19.93
C ALA A 327 -18.43 4.42 19.41
N LEU A 328 -17.39 4.58 18.59
CA LEU A 328 -17.09 5.85 17.95
C LEU A 328 -18.16 6.24 16.93
N LEU A 329 -18.50 5.33 16.01
CA LEU A 329 -19.53 5.56 14.97
C LEU A 329 -20.92 5.82 15.56
N GLU A 330 -21.23 5.20 16.70
CA GLU A 330 -22.45 5.45 17.48
C GLU A 330 -22.58 6.93 17.87
N GLY A 331 -21.47 7.53 18.31
CA GLY A 331 -21.42 8.91 18.76
C GLY A 331 -21.62 9.94 17.65
N ILE A 332 -21.51 9.54 16.38
CA ILE A 332 -21.64 10.44 15.22
C ILE A 332 -23.12 10.60 14.87
N SER A 333 -23.57 11.84 14.66
CA SER A 333 -24.92 12.09 14.14
C SER A 333 -25.01 11.73 12.65
N SER A 334 -26.21 11.45 12.13
CA SER A 334 -26.38 11.11 10.71
C SER A 334 -25.95 12.23 9.76
N VAL A 335 -26.01 13.49 10.21
CA VAL A 335 -25.62 14.68 9.42
C VAL A 335 -24.09 14.86 9.39
N GLN A 336 -23.39 14.35 10.40
CA GLN A 336 -21.93 14.40 10.53
C GLN A 336 -21.24 13.13 10.03
N MET A 337 -22.01 12.12 9.60
CA MET A 337 -21.44 10.86 9.13
C MET A 337 -20.57 11.12 7.89
N PRO A 338 -19.30 10.69 7.88
CA PRO A 338 -18.40 10.93 6.76
C PRO A 338 -18.85 10.23 5.49
N GLN A 339 -18.53 10.85 4.35
CA GLN A 339 -18.75 10.21 3.04
C GLN A 339 -17.73 9.08 2.80
N ARG A 340 -16.53 9.18 3.37
CA ARG A 340 -15.45 8.19 3.24
C ARG A 340 -15.09 7.60 4.59
N LEU A 341 -15.23 6.29 4.74
CA LEU A 341 -14.82 5.55 5.93
C LEU A 341 -13.73 4.54 5.57
N LYS A 342 -12.55 4.66 6.21
CA LYS A 342 -11.45 3.71 6.07
C LYS A 342 -11.17 3.01 7.40
N LEU A 343 -11.15 1.67 7.35
CA LEU A 343 -10.84 0.79 8.47
C LEU A 343 -9.56 0.01 8.13
N ASP A 344 -8.49 0.23 8.87
CA ASP A 344 -7.16 -0.29 8.52
C ASP A 344 -6.54 -1.03 9.70
N SER A 345 -6.15 -2.30 9.50
CA SER A 345 -5.36 -3.05 10.49
C SER A 345 -6.02 -3.12 11.88
N LEU A 346 -7.35 -3.33 11.92
CA LEU A 346 -8.07 -3.48 13.17
C LEU A 346 -7.57 -4.71 13.95
N ARG A 347 -7.46 -4.59 15.26
CA ARG A 347 -6.95 -5.65 16.13
C ARG A 347 -8.06 -6.65 16.46
N ALA A 348 -7.72 -7.93 16.41
CA ALA A 348 -8.52 -8.94 17.08
C ALA A 348 -8.38 -8.74 18.58
N GLN A 349 -9.49 -8.71 19.32
CA GLN A 349 -9.42 -8.79 20.78
C GLN A 349 -9.06 -10.23 21.16
N ASP A 350 -8.01 -10.41 21.94
CA ASP A 350 -7.52 -11.71 22.36
C ASP A 350 -8.62 -12.48 23.11
N GLY A 351 -9.02 -13.65 22.60
CA GLY A 351 -9.75 -14.67 23.36
C GLY A 351 -11.23 -14.94 23.03
N GLU A 352 -11.96 -14.06 22.32
CA GLU A 352 -13.43 -14.23 22.18
C GLU A 352 -14.01 -13.92 20.79
N ILE A 353 -13.25 -14.17 19.72
CA ILE A 353 -13.70 -13.83 18.35
C ILE A 353 -15.06 -14.48 18.00
N GLN A 354 -15.39 -15.67 18.52
CA GLN A 354 -16.66 -16.34 18.21
C GLN A 354 -17.84 -15.92 19.11
N GLN A 355 -17.62 -15.67 20.41
CA GLN A 355 -18.69 -15.26 21.33
C GLN A 355 -19.10 -13.79 21.14
N GLN A 356 -18.15 -12.95 20.72
CA GLN A 356 -18.41 -11.55 20.42
C GLN A 356 -19.28 -11.37 19.16
N VAL A 357 -19.27 -12.30 18.20
CA VAL A 357 -20.08 -12.16 16.97
C VAL A 357 -21.58 -12.07 17.27
N ALA A 358 -22.09 -12.83 18.25
CA ALA A 358 -23.49 -12.78 18.64
C ALA A 358 -23.83 -11.49 19.41
N GLN A 359 -22.91 -11.01 20.27
CA GLN A 359 -23.09 -9.76 21.01
C GLN A 359 -23.00 -8.53 20.09
N LEU A 360 -22.11 -8.58 19.09
CA LEU A 360 -22.02 -7.58 18.05
C LEU A 360 -23.37 -7.46 17.34
N ASP A 361 -24.00 -8.56 16.93
CA ASP A 361 -25.28 -8.52 16.21
C ASP A 361 -26.42 -7.84 17.00
N SER A 362 -26.49 -8.01 18.32
CA SER A 362 -27.47 -7.28 19.15
C SER A 362 -27.09 -5.80 19.34
N ALA A 363 -25.80 -5.50 19.51
CA ALA A 363 -25.33 -4.12 19.65
C ALA A 363 -25.52 -3.33 18.35
N TYR A 364 -25.21 -3.92 17.19
CA TYR A 364 -25.39 -3.31 15.87
C TYR A 364 -26.81 -2.84 15.60
N ALA A 365 -27.80 -3.70 15.90
CA ALA A 365 -29.20 -3.43 15.58
C ALA A 365 -29.75 -2.19 16.32
N LEU A 366 -29.24 -1.93 17.52
CA LEU A 366 -29.63 -0.79 18.35
C LEU A 366 -28.93 0.52 17.94
N ILE A 367 -27.65 0.42 17.54
CA ILE A 367 -26.73 1.55 17.52
C ILE A 367 -26.72 2.30 16.18
N VAL A 368 -26.85 1.56 15.06
CA VAL A 368 -26.41 2.06 13.75
C VAL A 368 -27.58 2.43 12.82
N ASN A 369 -28.82 2.29 13.28
CA ASN A 369 -29.98 2.34 12.40
C ASN A 369 -30.09 3.69 11.64
N LYS A 370 -29.90 3.61 10.31
CA LYS A 370 -29.90 4.70 9.30
C LYS A 370 -28.74 5.69 9.32
N LYS A 371 -27.85 5.71 10.32
CA LYS A 371 -26.76 6.70 10.38
C LYS A 371 -25.74 6.55 9.26
N LEU A 372 -25.46 5.30 8.83
CA LEU A 372 -24.45 5.00 7.80
C LEU A 372 -24.90 5.24 6.36
N GLN A 373 -26.12 5.73 6.13
CA GLN A 373 -26.61 6.04 4.78
C GLN A 373 -25.82 7.16 4.08
N GLY A 374 -25.12 8.00 4.85
CA GLY A 374 -24.25 9.05 4.32
C GLY A 374 -22.90 8.55 3.78
N VAL A 375 -22.49 7.32 4.14
CA VAL A 375 -21.21 6.74 3.69
C VAL A 375 -21.33 6.30 2.24
N LYS A 376 -20.49 6.85 1.37
CA LYS A 376 -20.43 6.56 -0.06
C LYS A 376 -19.23 5.69 -0.42
N GLU A 377 -18.12 5.88 0.27
CA GLU A 377 -16.88 5.13 0.06
C GLU A 377 -16.49 4.41 1.35
N LEU A 378 -16.29 3.09 1.25
CA LEU A 378 -15.87 2.25 2.36
C LEU A 378 -14.60 1.49 1.98
N MET A 379 -13.55 1.61 2.79
CA MET A 379 -12.30 0.90 2.60
C MET A 379 -12.01 0.05 3.83
N ALA A 380 -11.69 -1.22 3.64
CA ALA A 380 -11.26 -2.12 4.70
C ALA A 380 -9.98 -2.87 4.35
N LYS A 381 -9.08 -2.94 5.32
CA LYS A 381 -7.84 -3.72 5.24
C LYS A 381 -7.65 -4.58 6.48
N GLY A 382 -7.42 -5.87 6.25
CA GLY A 382 -7.21 -6.88 7.30
C GLY A 382 -8.50 -7.57 7.73
N GLU A 383 -8.37 -8.81 8.20
CA GLU A 383 -9.46 -9.75 8.51
C GLU A 383 -10.59 -9.13 9.35
N VAL A 384 -10.24 -8.47 10.46
CA VAL A 384 -11.19 -7.90 11.41
C VAL A 384 -11.95 -6.72 10.79
N ALA A 385 -11.25 -5.86 10.05
CA ALA A 385 -11.86 -4.73 9.35
C ALA A 385 -12.86 -5.21 8.28
N ILE A 386 -12.49 -6.26 7.55
CA ILE A 386 -13.35 -6.82 6.50
C ILE A 386 -14.60 -7.45 7.08
N ARG A 387 -14.49 -8.21 8.18
CA ARG A 387 -15.66 -8.74 8.90
C ARG A 387 -16.57 -7.64 9.44
N LEU A 388 -15.99 -6.56 9.96
CA LEU A 388 -16.73 -5.38 10.42
C LEU A 388 -17.49 -4.72 9.25
N VAL A 389 -16.82 -4.51 8.10
CA VAL A 389 -17.46 -4.01 6.87
C VAL A 389 -18.62 -4.88 6.41
N ALA A 390 -18.47 -6.20 6.46
CA ALA A 390 -19.51 -7.16 6.11
C ALA A 390 -20.82 -6.89 6.88
N ARG A 391 -20.72 -6.44 8.13
CA ARG A 391 -21.86 -6.07 8.98
C ARG A 391 -22.35 -4.66 8.72
N LEU A 392 -21.44 -3.67 8.67
CA LEU A 392 -21.78 -2.27 8.45
C LEU A 392 -22.53 -2.04 7.13
N LYS A 393 -22.15 -2.79 6.08
CA LYS A 393 -22.75 -2.72 4.75
C LYS A 393 -24.27 -2.95 4.75
N ARG A 394 -24.83 -3.72 5.69
CA ARG A 394 -26.30 -3.91 5.81
C ARG A 394 -27.06 -2.60 6.00
N HIS A 395 -26.39 -1.58 6.51
CA HIS A 395 -26.97 -0.26 6.76
C HIS A 395 -26.58 0.78 5.69
N MET A 396 -25.91 0.34 4.62
CA MET A 396 -25.46 1.17 3.50
C MET A 396 -26.14 0.66 2.21
N PRO A 397 -27.32 1.20 1.84
CA PRO A 397 -28.13 0.66 0.75
C PRO A 397 -27.46 0.78 -0.63
N SER A 398 -26.54 1.73 -0.78
CA SER A 398 -25.72 1.90 -1.98
C SER A 398 -24.33 2.42 -1.58
N LEU A 399 -23.29 1.84 -2.19
CA LEU A 399 -21.93 2.34 -2.08
C LEU A 399 -21.45 2.79 -3.45
N ASP A 400 -20.85 3.97 -3.50
CA ASP A 400 -20.14 4.44 -4.69
C ASP A 400 -18.84 3.67 -4.89
N MET A 401 -18.12 3.42 -3.79
CA MET A 401 -16.90 2.63 -3.81
C MET A 401 -16.80 1.71 -2.58
N LEU A 402 -16.52 0.43 -2.80
CA LEU A 402 -16.09 -0.50 -1.77
C LEU A 402 -14.68 -0.98 -2.10
N THR A 403 -13.72 -0.74 -1.22
CA THR A 403 -12.34 -1.21 -1.37
C THR A 403 -12.02 -2.23 -0.28
N VAL A 404 -11.56 -3.42 -0.68
CA VAL A 404 -11.22 -4.50 0.24
C VAL A 404 -9.80 -4.98 -0.03
N CYS A 405 -8.98 -5.03 1.03
CA CYS A 405 -7.61 -5.55 1.00
C CYS A 405 -7.44 -6.72 1.96
N GLY A 406 -7.24 -7.90 1.38
CA GLY A 406 -7.05 -9.15 2.10
C GLY A 406 -7.07 -10.34 1.15
N SER A 407 -7.45 -11.49 1.69
CA SER A 407 -7.75 -12.69 0.93
C SER A 407 -9.12 -12.62 0.25
N GLU A 408 -9.27 -13.41 -0.80
CA GLU A 408 -10.55 -13.62 -1.46
C GLU A 408 -11.65 -14.11 -0.51
N THR A 409 -11.32 -15.00 0.44
CA THR A 409 -12.28 -15.50 1.43
C THR A 409 -12.86 -14.39 2.30
N GLU A 410 -12.01 -13.48 2.79
CA GLU A 410 -12.45 -12.33 3.58
C GLU A 410 -13.31 -11.39 2.74
N MET A 411 -12.87 -11.10 1.52
CA MET A 411 -13.62 -10.27 0.58
C MET A 411 -15.01 -10.86 0.28
N ARG A 412 -15.08 -12.16 0.03
CA ARG A 412 -16.34 -12.88 -0.17
C ARG A 412 -17.26 -12.73 1.04
N GLN A 413 -16.73 -12.89 2.26
CA GLN A 413 -17.50 -12.63 3.49
C GLN A 413 -18.04 -11.19 3.52
N ALA A 414 -17.22 -10.20 3.16
CA ALA A 414 -17.62 -8.79 3.09
C ALA A 414 -18.79 -8.54 2.13
N LEU A 415 -18.78 -9.24 0.99
CA LEU A 415 -19.79 -9.05 -0.06
C LEU A 415 -21.10 -9.78 0.26
N MET A 416 -21.01 -11.01 0.80
CA MET A 416 -22.17 -11.88 1.04
C MET A 416 -22.95 -11.53 2.32
N ALA A 417 -22.31 -10.91 3.32
CA ALA A 417 -22.89 -10.80 4.65
C ALA A 417 -24.00 -9.73 4.80
N GLY A 418 -24.61 -9.20 3.74
CA GLY A 418 -25.64 -8.17 3.89
C GLY A 418 -26.67 -8.12 2.77
N ASP A 419 -27.62 -7.19 2.90
CA ASP A 419 -28.63 -6.95 1.87
C ASP A 419 -27.98 -6.61 0.52
N ARG A 420 -28.69 -6.91 -0.57
CA ARG A 420 -28.23 -6.75 -1.98
C ARG A 420 -28.12 -5.27 -2.42
N GLY A 421 -27.68 -4.39 -1.54
CA GLY A 421 -27.38 -3.00 -1.85
C GLY A 421 -26.38 -2.91 -3.01
N ALA A 422 -26.60 -1.98 -3.93
CA ALA A 422 -25.79 -1.86 -5.13
C ALA A 422 -24.41 -1.25 -4.81
N ILE A 423 -23.37 -1.75 -5.45
CA ILE A 423 -22.01 -1.23 -5.39
C ILE A 423 -21.66 -0.69 -6.78
N ASN A 424 -21.47 0.61 -6.91
CA ASN A 424 -21.10 1.21 -8.19
C ASN A 424 -19.68 0.77 -8.59
N ARG A 425 -18.73 0.81 -7.67
CA ARG A 425 -17.36 0.36 -7.91
C ARG A 425 -16.82 -0.49 -6.77
N LEU A 426 -16.26 -1.64 -7.10
CA LEU A 426 -15.60 -2.55 -6.17
C LEU A 426 -14.10 -2.60 -6.50
N SER A 427 -13.24 -2.28 -5.53
CA SER A 427 -11.78 -2.36 -5.67
C SER A 427 -11.23 -3.53 -4.85
N LEU A 428 -10.54 -4.44 -5.52
CA LEU A 428 -9.91 -5.63 -4.94
C LEU A 428 -8.42 -5.34 -4.83
N GLY A 429 -7.94 -5.10 -3.62
CA GLY A 429 -6.64 -4.45 -3.45
C GLY A 429 -6.72 -2.93 -3.68
N PHE A 430 -5.65 -2.23 -3.32
CA PHE A 430 -5.47 -0.81 -3.65
C PHE A 430 -4.00 -0.39 -3.63
N MET A 431 -3.76 0.82 -4.14
CA MET A 431 -2.48 1.51 -4.01
C MET A 431 -2.57 2.52 -2.88
N SER A 432 -1.80 2.32 -1.81
CA SER A 432 -1.66 3.36 -0.79
C SER A 432 -0.53 4.28 -1.19
N LEU A 433 -0.83 5.56 -1.37
CA LEU A 433 0.18 6.60 -1.21
C LEU A 433 0.55 6.60 0.26
N THR A 434 1.77 6.20 0.59
CA THR A 434 2.30 6.47 1.93
C THR A 434 2.66 7.96 2.01
N ARG A 435 2.91 8.46 3.22
CA ARG A 435 3.44 9.81 3.45
C ARG A 435 4.66 10.12 2.58
N ASN A 436 5.42 9.09 2.21
CA ASN A 436 6.49 9.22 1.24
C ASN A 436 5.96 8.87 -0.17
N PRO A 437 5.72 9.86 -1.05
CA PRO A 437 5.26 9.59 -2.41
C PRO A 437 6.23 8.71 -3.23
N ALA A 438 7.49 8.58 -2.79
CA ALA A 438 8.45 7.67 -3.40
C ALA A 438 8.22 6.18 -3.07
N ARG A 439 7.39 5.86 -2.06
CA ARG A 439 7.02 4.49 -1.69
C ARG A 439 5.51 4.29 -1.83
N LEU A 440 5.08 3.96 -3.04
CA LEU A 440 3.75 3.39 -3.27
C LEU A 440 3.74 1.97 -2.71
N ILE A 441 2.95 1.73 -1.66
CA ILE A 441 2.71 0.37 -1.16
C ILE A 441 1.55 -0.22 -1.97
N HIS A 442 1.79 -1.39 -2.55
CA HIS A 442 0.77 -2.17 -3.23
C HIS A 442 0.20 -3.19 -2.29
N GLU A 443 -1.12 -3.15 -2.17
CA GLU A 443 -1.85 -4.21 -1.50
C GLU A 443 -2.66 -4.93 -2.55
N PHE A 444 -2.26 -6.17 -2.78
CA PHE A 444 -2.86 -7.04 -3.76
C PHE A 444 -3.87 -7.98 -3.08
N ILE A 445 -4.93 -8.34 -3.81
CA ILE A 445 -5.85 -9.39 -3.38
C ILE A 445 -5.17 -10.75 -3.60
N LYS A 446 -5.19 -11.60 -2.56
CA LYS A 446 -4.71 -12.98 -2.65
C LYS A 446 -5.87 -13.93 -2.96
N ALA A 447 -5.69 -14.77 -3.98
CA ALA A 447 -6.64 -15.83 -4.31
C ALA A 447 -6.73 -16.86 -3.17
N GLU A 448 -7.90 -17.51 -3.01
CA GLU A 448 -8.06 -18.61 -2.06
C GLU A 448 -7.22 -19.83 -2.48
N ASP A 449 -7.16 -20.09 -3.80
CA ASP A 449 -6.24 -21.03 -4.42
C ASP A 449 -5.40 -20.31 -5.48
N GLU A 450 -4.09 -20.23 -5.24
CA GLU A 450 -3.12 -19.62 -6.16
C GLU A 450 -3.09 -20.29 -7.54
N ARG A 451 -3.67 -21.49 -7.71
CA ARG A 451 -3.75 -22.20 -9.00
C ARG A 451 -4.96 -21.83 -9.83
N GLU A 452 -6.04 -21.36 -9.21
CA GLU A 452 -7.34 -21.16 -9.87
C GLU A 452 -7.63 -19.68 -10.20
N GLY A 453 -6.92 -18.75 -9.57
CA GLY A 453 -7.26 -17.32 -9.67
C GLY A 453 -8.33 -16.92 -8.67
N ILE A 454 -8.87 -15.71 -8.83
CA ILE A 454 -10.01 -15.24 -8.04
C ILE A 454 -11.28 -15.98 -8.50
N THR A 455 -11.97 -16.64 -7.57
CA THR A 455 -13.18 -17.46 -7.79
C THR A 455 -14.49 -16.78 -7.34
N LEU A 456 -14.50 -15.45 -7.26
CA LEU A 456 -15.66 -14.70 -6.75
C LEU A 456 -16.94 -14.91 -7.57
N GLY A 457 -16.83 -15.17 -8.87
CA GLY A 457 -17.93 -15.46 -9.79
C GLY A 457 -18.80 -16.64 -9.40
N ASP A 458 -18.19 -17.64 -8.75
CA ASP A 458 -18.88 -18.84 -8.29
C ASP A 458 -20.00 -18.53 -7.28
N TRP A 459 -19.97 -17.31 -6.72
CA TRP A 459 -20.91 -16.81 -5.74
C TRP A 459 -21.88 -15.76 -6.30
N LYS A 460 -21.93 -15.54 -7.62
CA LYS A 460 -22.71 -14.47 -8.29
C LYS A 460 -24.13 -14.29 -7.76
N ASP A 461 -24.84 -15.38 -7.47
CA ASP A 461 -26.23 -15.34 -7.01
C ASP A 461 -26.39 -14.76 -5.59
N GLN A 462 -25.30 -14.74 -4.83
CA GLN A 462 -25.21 -14.24 -3.46
C GLN A 462 -24.51 -12.88 -3.38
N LEU A 463 -23.94 -12.39 -4.50
CA LEU A 463 -23.28 -11.09 -4.54
C LEU A 463 -24.30 -9.95 -4.72
N PRO A 464 -23.98 -8.75 -4.22
CA PRO A 464 -24.72 -7.54 -4.57
C PRO A 464 -24.56 -7.23 -6.07
N SER A 465 -25.42 -6.34 -6.58
CA SER A 465 -25.20 -5.76 -7.92
C SER A 465 -23.92 -4.91 -7.89
N ILE A 466 -22.93 -5.28 -8.70
CA ILE A 466 -21.64 -4.60 -8.84
C ILE A 466 -21.50 -4.12 -10.28
N LYS A 467 -21.36 -2.80 -10.51
CA LYS A 467 -21.26 -2.24 -11.87
C LYS A 467 -19.84 -2.23 -12.43
N SER A 468 -18.85 -1.84 -11.63
CA SER A 468 -17.45 -1.74 -12.03
C SER A 468 -16.54 -2.46 -11.02
N ILE A 469 -15.57 -3.24 -11.50
CA ILE A 469 -14.56 -3.89 -10.67
C ILE A 469 -13.16 -3.41 -11.06
N LEU A 470 -12.39 -2.93 -10.09
CA LEU A 470 -10.95 -2.70 -10.20
C LEU A 470 -10.22 -3.78 -9.41
N MET A 471 -9.28 -4.48 -10.03
CA MET A 471 -8.61 -5.61 -9.40
C MET A 471 -7.08 -5.47 -9.47
N HIS A 472 -6.45 -5.42 -8.30
CA HIS A 472 -5.02 -5.48 -8.09
C HIS A 472 -4.64 -6.91 -7.70
N LEU A 473 -4.31 -7.75 -8.68
CA LEU A 473 -4.01 -9.17 -8.47
C LEU A 473 -2.62 -9.41 -7.88
N ASP A 474 -2.54 -10.25 -6.85
CA ASP A 474 -1.29 -10.87 -6.41
C ASP A 474 -1.04 -12.06 -7.32
N VAL A 475 -0.37 -11.82 -8.45
CA VAL A 475 -0.13 -12.88 -9.43
C VAL A 475 0.99 -13.78 -8.88
N PRO A 476 0.71 -15.07 -8.58
CA PRO A 476 1.72 -15.95 -8.06
C PRO A 476 2.89 -16.07 -9.05
N SER A 477 4.05 -16.39 -8.53
CA SER A 477 5.21 -16.70 -9.34
C SER A 477 4.95 -17.84 -10.30
N ALA A 478 5.57 -17.78 -11.48
CA ALA A 478 5.41 -18.79 -12.52
C ALA A 478 5.73 -20.22 -12.07
N HIS A 479 6.46 -20.47 -10.98
CA HIS A 479 6.66 -21.83 -10.47
C HIS A 479 5.41 -22.48 -9.85
N ILE A 480 4.41 -21.68 -9.50
CA ILE A 480 3.16 -22.17 -8.89
C ILE A 480 2.11 -22.38 -9.97
N VAL A 481 1.91 -21.38 -10.83
CA VAL A 481 0.91 -21.38 -11.90
C VAL A 481 1.39 -20.51 -13.06
N ASP A 482 0.96 -20.83 -14.28
CA ASP A 482 1.15 -19.94 -15.42
C ASP A 482 0.46 -18.59 -15.15
N PRO A 483 1.19 -17.45 -15.11
CA PRO A 483 0.61 -16.15 -14.78
C PRO A 483 -0.54 -15.75 -15.69
N GLY A 484 -0.44 -16.10 -16.98
CA GLY A 484 -1.49 -15.86 -17.96
C GLY A 484 -2.77 -16.61 -17.63
N ALA A 485 -2.67 -17.91 -17.36
CA ALA A 485 -3.80 -18.75 -16.95
C ALA A 485 -4.45 -18.28 -15.64
N PHE A 486 -3.65 -17.87 -14.65
CA PHE A 486 -4.15 -17.35 -13.37
C PHE A 486 -4.97 -16.06 -13.55
N ILE A 487 -4.42 -15.10 -14.30
CA ILE A 487 -5.11 -13.83 -14.58
C ILE A 487 -6.38 -14.09 -15.40
N LEU A 488 -6.30 -14.99 -16.38
CA LEU A 488 -7.43 -15.40 -17.20
C LEU A 488 -8.54 -16.05 -16.36
N GLY A 489 -8.19 -16.97 -15.47
CA GLY A 489 -9.12 -17.61 -14.54
C GLY A 489 -9.83 -16.58 -13.65
N SER A 490 -9.07 -15.63 -13.10
CA SER A 490 -9.62 -14.53 -12.30
C SER A 490 -10.61 -13.66 -13.08
N ILE A 491 -10.30 -13.31 -14.33
CA ILE A 491 -11.21 -12.58 -15.21
C ILE A 491 -12.47 -13.40 -15.46
N TRP A 492 -12.34 -14.69 -15.76
CA TRP A 492 -13.46 -15.57 -16.09
C TRP A 492 -14.48 -15.68 -14.98
N SER A 493 -14.00 -15.92 -13.76
CA SER A 493 -14.88 -16.00 -12.61
C SER A 493 -15.66 -14.69 -12.49
N LEU A 494 -15.00 -13.53 -12.53
CA LEU A 494 -15.69 -12.24 -12.46
C LEU A 494 -16.69 -12.01 -13.59
N LEU A 495 -16.42 -12.51 -14.81
CA LEU A 495 -17.38 -12.42 -15.92
C LEU A 495 -18.70 -13.13 -15.63
N GLU A 496 -18.80 -14.03 -14.66
CA GLU A 496 -20.09 -14.62 -14.29
C GLU A 496 -21.03 -13.66 -13.58
N ILE A 497 -20.51 -12.57 -13.00
CA ILE A 497 -21.31 -11.59 -12.27
C ILE A 497 -22.04 -10.70 -13.27
N GLU A 498 -23.30 -11.02 -13.57
CA GLU A 498 -24.07 -10.42 -14.66
C GLU A 498 -24.12 -8.89 -14.64
N SER A 499 -24.15 -8.29 -13.45
CA SER A 499 -24.25 -6.84 -13.25
C SER A 499 -23.01 -6.03 -13.68
N ILE A 500 -21.86 -6.68 -13.88
CA ILE A 500 -20.62 -5.98 -14.22
C ILE A 500 -20.69 -5.43 -15.64
N THR A 501 -20.39 -4.14 -15.74
CA THR A 501 -20.31 -3.35 -16.98
C THR A 501 -18.89 -2.89 -17.30
N GLU A 502 -17.99 -2.93 -16.32
CA GLU A 502 -16.58 -2.57 -16.48
C GLU A 502 -15.69 -3.43 -15.57
N LEU A 503 -14.60 -3.97 -16.10
CA LEU A 503 -13.58 -4.69 -15.35
C LEU A 503 -12.20 -4.14 -15.69
N ILE A 504 -11.48 -3.67 -14.67
CA ILE A 504 -10.13 -3.13 -14.77
C ILE A 504 -9.19 -4.05 -14.01
N VAL A 505 -8.21 -4.65 -14.69
CA VAL A 505 -7.18 -5.50 -14.08
C VAL A 505 -5.85 -4.77 -14.11
N VAL A 506 -5.27 -4.55 -12.93
CA VAL A 506 -3.95 -3.94 -12.76
C VAL A 506 -2.91 -5.05 -12.75
N LEU A 507 -2.03 -5.05 -13.75
CA LEU A 507 -0.99 -6.06 -13.90
C LEU A 507 0.30 -5.64 -13.17
N PRO A 508 0.82 -6.44 -12.22
CA PRO A 508 2.03 -6.10 -11.46
C PRO A 508 3.29 -5.95 -12.33
N GLN A 509 3.42 -6.78 -13.38
CA GLN A 509 4.59 -6.83 -14.25
C GLN A 509 4.19 -6.75 -15.72
N HIS A 510 5.12 -6.25 -16.56
CA HIS A 510 4.89 -6.13 -18.00
C HIS A 510 4.68 -7.49 -18.68
N SER A 511 5.47 -8.49 -18.28
CA SER A 511 5.44 -9.87 -18.78
C SER A 511 4.09 -10.55 -18.56
N HIS A 512 3.31 -10.13 -17.56
CA HIS A 512 2.00 -10.69 -17.26
C HIS A 512 0.98 -10.43 -18.38
N LEU A 513 1.12 -9.31 -19.11
CA LEU A 513 0.25 -9.05 -20.25
C LEU A 513 0.54 -10.03 -21.40
N ASP A 514 1.82 -10.30 -21.66
CA ASP A 514 2.22 -11.22 -22.72
C ASP A 514 1.81 -12.66 -22.37
N ALA A 515 1.98 -13.05 -21.11
CA ALA A 515 1.48 -14.33 -20.60
C ALA A 515 -0.05 -14.44 -20.73
N LEU A 516 -0.80 -13.38 -20.39
CA LEU A 516 -2.25 -13.35 -20.56
C LEU A 516 -2.66 -13.49 -22.04
N LYS A 517 -2.01 -12.77 -22.95
CA LYS A 517 -2.25 -12.90 -24.39
C LYS A 517 -2.06 -14.35 -24.83
N LEU A 518 -0.93 -14.97 -24.46
CA LEU A 518 -0.65 -16.38 -24.77
C LEU A 518 -1.71 -17.34 -24.20
N ALA A 519 -2.23 -17.08 -22.99
CA ALA A 519 -3.31 -17.86 -22.40
C ALA A 519 -4.63 -17.72 -23.19
N VAL A 520 -4.93 -16.52 -23.68
CA VAL A 520 -6.09 -16.25 -24.54
C VAL A 520 -5.96 -16.97 -25.89
N GLU A 521 -4.81 -16.85 -26.57
CA GLU A 521 -4.63 -17.50 -27.89
C GLU A 521 -4.67 -19.03 -27.77
N ARG A 522 -4.07 -19.60 -26.72
CA ARG A 522 -4.17 -21.05 -26.45
C ARG A 522 -5.61 -21.51 -26.31
N ARG A 523 -6.47 -20.67 -25.73
CA ARG A 523 -7.86 -21.02 -25.44
C ARG A 523 -8.80 -20.85 -26.62
N PHE A 524 -8.66 -19.78 -27.39
CA PHE A 524 -9.60 -19.42 -28.45
C PHE A 524 -9.03 -19.47 -29.87
N GLY A 525 -7.74 -19.77 -29.99
CA GLY A 525 -7.00 -19.64 -31.24
C GLY A 525 -6.52 -18.20 -31.51
N PRO A 526 -5.61 -18.03 -32.49
CA PRO A 526 -4.93 -16.76 -32.75
C PRO A 526 -5.85 -15.66 -33.32
N ASP A 527 -6.91 -16.02 -34.05
CA ASP A 527 -7.66 -15.06 -34.88
C ASP A 527 -9.00 -14.58 -34.28
N GLN A 528 -9.48 -15.16 -33.18
CA GLN A 528 -10.86 -14.93 -32.72
C GLN A 528 -11.02 -13.77 -31.74
N ILE A 529 -10.00 -13.47 -30.91
CA ILE A 529 -10.16 -12.52 -29.78
C ILE A 529 -9.03 -11.51 -29.67
N LEU A 530 -7.82 -11.83 -30.15
CA LEU A 530 -6.65 -10.96 -29.97
C LEU A 530 -6.74 -9.62 -30.71
N ASP A 531 -7.33 -9.61 -31.91
CA ASP A 531 -7.56 -8.37 -32.66
C ASP A 531 -8.50 -7.43 -31.92
N GLN A 532 -9.45 -7.96 -31.13
CA GLN A 532 -10.32 -7.16 -30.27
C GLN A 532 -9.61 -6.75 -28.97
N MET A 533 -8.74 -7.61 -28.40
CA MET A 533 -7.96 -7.28 -27.20
C MET A 533 -6.90 -6.19 -27.42
N GLY A 534 -6.42 -5.99 -28.65
CA GLY A 534 -5.45 -4.94 -28.98
C GLY A 534 -5.90 -3.53 -28.57
N GLY A 535 -7.21 -3.26 -28.55
CA GLY A 535 -7.80 -2.00 -28.09
C GLY A 535 -8.08 -1.91 -26.57
N MET A 536 -7.97 -3.03 -25.84
CA MET A 536 -8.38 -3.13 -24.42
C MET A 536 -7.26 -2.77 -23.44
N VAL A 537 -6.00 -2.78 -23.88
CA VAL A 537 -4.84 -2.46 -23.03
C VAL A 537 -4.61 -0.95 -23.03
N ARG A 538 -4.91 -0.30 -21.92
CA ARG A 538 -4.58 1.11 -21.71
C ARG A 538 -3.34 1.24 -20.83
N ALA A 539 -2.32 1.90 -21.36
CA ALA A 539 -1.20 2.34 -20.55
C ALA A 539 -1.59 3.65 -19.86
N MET A 540 -1.64 3.64 -18.52
CA MET A 540 -1.72 4.85 -17.71
C MET A 540 -0.51 4.82 -16.77
N THR A 541 0.20 5.94 -16.65
CA THR A 541 1.14 6.18 -15.54
C THR A 541 2.11 5.02 -15.23
N ASN A 542 2.99 4.68 -16.19
CA ASN A 542 3.99 3.60 -16.10
C ASN A 542 3.44 2.19 -15.80
N ARG A 543 2.12 1.99 -15.86
CA ARG A 543 1.46 0.72 -15.58
C ARG A 543 0.54 0.33 -16.73
N LYS A 544 0.39 -0.99 -16.89
CA LYS A 544 -0.53 -1.56 -17.85
C LYS A 544 -1.81 -1.95 -17.13
N TYR A 545 -2.90 -1.35 -17.56
CA TYR A 545 -4.25 -1.72 -17.16
C TYR A 545 -4.88 -2.48 -18.31
N LEU A 546 -5.50 -3.62 -18.01
CA LEU A 546 -6.45 -4.23 -18.92
C LEU A 546 -7.83 -3.67 -18.56
N VAL A 547 -8.46 -2.95 -19.48
CA VAL A 547 -9.79 -2.37 -19.27
C VAL A 547 -10.76 -3.09 -20.21
N LEU A 548 -11.69 -3.84 -19.62
CA LEU A 548 -12.77 -4.53 -20.32
C LEU A 548 -14.05 -3.73 -20.14
N THR A 549 -14.54 -3.15 -21.22
CA THR A 549 -15.83 -2.45 -21.27
C THR A 549 -16.99 -3.45 -21.31
N SER A 550 -18.23 -2.95 -21.22
CA SER A 550 -19.41 -3.82 -21.32
C SER A 550 -19.46 -4.62 -22.62
N ASN A 551 -18.98 -4.07 -23.74
CA ASN A 551 -18.96 -4.79 -25.02
C ASN A 551 -17.91 -5.91 -24.98
N ASP A 552 -16.74 -5.62 -24.42
CA ASP A 552 -15.65 -6.58 -24.27
C ASP A 552 -16.05 -7.72 -23.35
N ILE A 553 -16.70 -7.41 -22.22
CA ILE A 553 -17.27 -8.37 -21.28
C ILE A 553 -18.29 -9.27 -21.98
N GLN A 554 -19.20 -8.71 -22.78
CA GLN A 554 -20.20 -9.50 -23.51
C GLN A 554 -19.55 -10.38 -24.61
N ALA A 555 -18.55 -9.87 -25.31
CA ALA A 555 -17.78 -10.65 -26.28
C ALA A 555 -17.03 -11.80 -25.61
N MET A 556 -16.37 -11.54 -24.47
CA MET A 556 -15.68 -12.56 -23.68
C MET A 556 -16.65 -13.56 -23.06
N ARG A 557 -17.80 -13.14 -22.53
CA ARG A 557 -18.87 -14.04 -22.07
C ARG A 557 -19.35 -14.92 -23.22
N LYS A 558 -19.64 -14.33 -24.37
CA LYS A 558 -20.06 -15.08 -25.55
C LYS A 558 -19.00 -16.09 -25.96
N ALA A 559 -17.72 -15.73 -25.99
CA ALA A 559 -16.66 -16.67 -26.32
C ALA A 559 -16.46 -17.75 -25.25
N ALA A 560 -16.46 -17.36 -23.98
CA ALA A 560 -16.30 -18.25 -22.82
C ALA A 560 -17.44 -19.26 -22.70
N PHE A 561 -18.66 -18.84 -23.03
CA PHE A 561 -19.89 -19.61 -22.82
C PHE A 561 -20.59 -20.00 -24.13
N ALA A 562 -20.01 -19.75 -25.32
CA ALA A 562 -20.61 -20.01 -26.63
C ALA A 562 -21.15 -21.43 -26.79
N CYS A 563 -20.47 -22.41 -26.18
CA CYS A 563 -20.85 -23.81 -26.30
C CYS A 563 -22.02 -24.20 -25.39
N SER A 564 -22.43 -23.38 -24.42
CA SER A 564 -23.62 -23.66 -23.59
C SER A 564 -24.96 -23.38 -24.29
N HIS A 565 -24.96 -22.64 -25.42
CA HIS A 565 -26.17 -22.20 -26.11
C HIS A 565 -26.25 -22.63 -27.59
N SER A 566 -25.27 -23.39 -28.10
CA SER A 566 -25.36 -23.91 -29.46
C SER A 566 -26.41 -25.03 -29.52
N THR A 567 -27.62 -24.66 -29.94
CA THR A 567 -28.80 -25.52 -30.17
C THR A 567 -28.64 -26.52 -31.33
N ALA A 568 -27.41 -26.84 -31.74
CA ALA A 568 -27.12 -27.85 -32.74
C ALA A 568 -27.20 -29.30 -32.21
N CYS A 569 -27.82 -29.51 -31.04
CA CYS A 569 -28.29 -30.83 -30.61
C CYS A 569 -29.81 -30.93 -30.88
N PRO A 570 -30.29 -31.89 -31.69
CA PRO A 570 -31.69 -31.99 -32.07
C PRO A 570 -32.53 -32.57 -30.93
N SER A 571 -32.85 -31.74 -29.93
CA SER A 571 -33.83 -32.07 -28.88
C SER A 571 -34.64 -30.85 -28.45
N ALA A 572 -35.17 -30.12 -29.43
CA ALA A 572 -36.13 -29.03 -29.20
C ALA A 572 -37.54 -29.61 -29.00
N GLN A 573 -37.87 -30.12 -27.82
CA GLN A 573 -39.28 -30.41 -27.47
C GLN A 573 -39.63 -30.38 -25.97
N LEU A 574 -38.75 -29.93 -25.07
CA LEU A 574 -38.96 -30.04 -23.62
C LEU A 574 -38.86 -28.70 -22.86
N HIS A 575 -39.38 -27.61 -23.42
CA HIS A 575 -39.41 -26.31 -22.73
C HIS A 575 -40.67 -26.05 -21.87
N GLY A 576 -41.57 -27.03 -21.74
CA GLY A 576 -42.91 -26.81 -21.18
C GLY A 576 -43.15 -27.19 -19.72
N TYR A 577 -42.36 -28.06 -19.08
CA TYR A 577 -42.73 -28.60 -17.77
C TYR A 577 -41.51 -28.98 -16.90
N LEU A 578 -41.46 -28.42 -15.68
CA LEU A 578 -40.76 -28.82 -14.45
C LEU A 578 -39.55 -27.96 -13.95
N PRO A 579 -39.50 -27.60 -12.65
CA PRO A 579 -38.38 -26.85 -12.03
C PRO A 579 -37.14 -27.69 -11.66
N SER A 580 -37.02 -28.95 -12.11
CA SER A 580 -35.88 -29.83 -11.76
C SER A 580 -34.72 -29.80 -12.77
N LEU A 581 -34.70 -28.85 -13.70
CA LEU A 581 -33.73 -28.78 -14.80
C LEU A 581 -32.35 -28.26 -14.40
N ALA A 582 -32.13 -27.72 -13.20
CA ALA A 582 -30.79 -27.26 -12.81
C ALA A 582 -29.76 -28.42 -12.85
N ALA A 583 -30.13 -29.61 -12.37
CA ALA A 583 -29.24 -30.79 -12.39
C ALA A 583 -29.01 -31.34 -13.82
N LEU A 584 -30.05 -31.41 -14.64
CA LEU A 584 -29.97 -31.91 -16.02
C LEU A 584 -29.29 -30.91 -16.98
N ALA A 585 -29.48 -29.61 -16.76
CA ALA A 585 -28.77 -28.57 -17.50
C ALA A 585 -27.28 -28.56 -17.15
N THR A 586 -26.95 -28.88 -15.88
CA THR A 586 -25.56 -29.04 -15.43
C THR A 586 -24.90 -30.20 -16.18
N GLU A 587 -25.50 -31.39 -16.19
CA GLU A 587 -24.95 -32.57 -16.88
C GLU A 587 -24.82 -32.36 -18.40
N ALA A 588 -25.86 -31.83 -19.05
CA ALA A 588 -25.83 -31.53 -20.48
C ALA A 588 -24.76 -30.47 -20.82
N SER A 589 -24.61 -29.43 -19.99
CA SER A 589 -23.58 -28.40 -20.18
C SER A 589 -22.16 -28.97 -20.03
N THR A 590 -21.95 -29.88 -19.07
CA THR A 590 -20.64 -30.49 -18.83
C THR A 590 -20.24 -31.46 -19.94
N ASP A 591 -21.18 -32.22 -20.49
CA ASP A 591 -20.94 -33.11 -21.63
C ASP A 591 -20.64 -32.33 -22.91
N ILE A 592 -21.31 -31.21 -23.14
CA ILE A 592 -21.02 -30.34 -24.28
C ILE A 592 -19.62 -29.73 -24.15
N LEU A 593 -19.21 -29.28 -22.95
CA LEU A 593 -17.86 -28.76 -22.70
C LEU A 593 -16.78 -29.85 -22.89
N ALA A 594 -17.05 -31.07 -22.42
CA ALA A 594 -16.14 -32.19 -22.63
C ALA A 594 -16.03 -32.58 -24.12
N CYS A 595 -17.15 -32.61 -24.84
CA CYS A 595 -17.19 -32.85 -26.29
C CYS A 595 -16.47 -31.75 -27.08
N ASP A 596 -16.67 -30.48 -26.72
CA ASP A 596 -15.95 -29.35 -27.32
C ASP A 596 -14.45 -29.50 -27.12
N PHE A 597 -14.02 -29.83 -25.89
CA PHE A 597 -12.61 -30.03 -25.59
C PHE A 597 -12.02 -31.21 -26.36
N ALA A 598 -12.75 -32.34 -26.46
CA ALA A 598 -12.38 -33.47 -27.32
C ALA A 598 -12.21 -33.01 -28.78
N GLY A 599 -13.14 -32.19 -29.28
CA GLY A 599 -13.11 -31.61 -30.62
C GLY A 599 -11.90 -30.70 -30.84
N ARG A 600 -11.59 -29.82 -29.89
CA ARG A 600 -10.41 -28.95 -29.92
C ARG A 600 -9.11 -29.76 -29.94
N ILE A 601 -9.00 -30.79 -29.11
CA ILE A 601 -7.82 -31.69 -29.12
C ILE A 601 -7.68 -32.40 -30.47
N SER A 602 -8.79 -32.86 -31.04
CA SER A 602 -8.80 -33.57 -32.33
C SER A 602 -8.44 -32.67 -33.50
N ALA A 603 -8.86 -31.40 -33.45
CA ALA A 603 -8.60 -30.39 -34.48
C ALA A 603 -7.24 -29.67 -34.31
N ALA A 604 -6.60 -29.82 -33.15
CA ALA A 604 -5.35 -29.15 -32.85
C ALA A 604 -4.22 -29.62 -33.77
N THR A 605 -3.36 -28.68 -34.17
CA THR A 605 -2.17 -29.02 -34.96
C THR A 605 -1.21 -29.87 -34.13
N PRO A 606 -0.42 -30.76 -34.78
CA PRO A 606 0.59 -31.53 -34.07
C PRO A 606 1.51 -30.65 -33.24
N MET A 607 1.98 -31.22 -32.13
CA MET A 607 2.88 -30.57 -31.18
C MET A 607 2.28 -29.35 -30.49
N THR A 608 0.99 -29.36 -30.12
CA THR A 608 0.33 -28.26 -29.41
C THR A 608 -0.18 -28.68 -28.04
N VAL A 609 -0.33 -27.71 -27.14
CA VAL A 609 -0.95 -27.91 -25.84
C VAL A 609 -2.31 -27.22 -25.87
N ILE A 610 -3.33 -27.95 -25.42
CA ILE A 610 -4.71 -27.49 -25.38
C ILE A 610 -5.14 -27.49 -23.91
N ASP A 611 -5.49 -26.31 -23.41
CA ASP A 611 -5.94 -26.16 -22.03
C ASP A 611 -7.41 -26.62 -21.89
N PRO A 612 -7.74 -27.30 -20.77
CA PRO A 612 -9.11 -27.74 -20.49
C PRO A 612 -10.04 -26.52 -20.37
N PRO A 613 -11.35 -26.70 -20.59
CA PRO A 613 -12.29 -25.62 -20.37
C PRO A 613 -12.28 -25.21 -18.88
N TYR A 614 -12.30 -23.90 -18.62
CA TYR A 614 -12.58 -23.42 -17.27
C TYR A 614 -13.98 -23.88 -16.86
N ALA A 615 -14.05 -24.55 -15.72
CA ALA A 615 -15.30 -24.81 -15.05
C ALA A 615 -15.32 -24.04 -13.72
N PRO A 616 -16.41 -23.30 -13.44
CA PRO A 616 -16.69 -22.83 -12.09
C PRO A 616 -16.65 -24.02 -11.12
N ARG A 617 -16.34 -23.80 -9.84
CA ARG A 617 -16.14 -24.89 -8.86
C ARG A 617 -17.35 -25.83 -8.77
N CYS A 618 -18.56 -25.31 -8.94
CA CYS A 618 -19.79 -26.11 -8.94
C CYS A 618 -19.90 -27.09 -10.13
N LEU A 619 -19.26 -26.77 -11.27
CA LEU A 619 -19.25 -27.60 -12.48
C LEU A 619 -18.00 -28.48 -12.58
N LYS A 620 -16.97 -28.25 -11.76
CA LYS A 620 -15.68 -28.93 -11.89
C LYS A 620 -15.79 -30.45 -11.73
N ALA A 621 -16.49 -30.94 -10.71
CA ALA A 621 -16.65 -32.38 -10.51
C ALA A 621 -17.52 -33.06 -11.59
N PRO A 622 -18.70 -32.51 -11.96
CA PRO A 622 -19.46 -33.01 -13.11
C PRO A 622 -18.69 -32.99 -14.43
N LEU A 623 -17.95 -31.91 -14.70
CA LEU A 623 -17.12 -31.78 -15.91
C LEU A 623 -15.97 -32.79 -15.90
N LEU A 624 -15.31 -33.01 -14.76
CA LEU A 624 -14.27 -34.01 -14.63
C LEU A 624 -14.80 -35.40 -14.97
N ALA A 625 -15.97 -35.77 -14.43
CA ALA A 625 -16.63 -37.03 -14.75
C ALA A 625 -17.04 -37.14 -16.23
N ALA A 626 -17.50 -36.03 -16.84
CA ALA A 626 -17.78 -35.97 -18.28
C ALA A 626 -16.51 -36.17 -19.12
N MET A 627 -15.44 -35.47 -18.77
CA MET A 627 -14.16 -35.56 -19.46
C MET A 627 -13.54 -36.95 -19.35
N GLU A 628 -13.59 -37.58 -18.17
CA GLU A 628 -13.15 -38.97 -17.99
C GLU A 628 -13.92 -39.94 -18.90
N ARG A 629 -15.25 -39.75 -19.07
CA ARG A 629 -16.05 -40.55 -20.02
C ARG A 629 -15.59 -40.39 -21.47
N HIS A 630 -15.03 -39.24 -21.82
CA HIS A 630 -14.44 -38.96 -23.13
C HIS A 630 -12.94 -39.32 -23.22
N GLY A 631 -12.36 -39.92 -22.19
CA GLY A 631 -10.93 -40.25 -22.14
C GLY A 631 -10.01 -39.02 -22.02
N LEU A 632 -10.53 -37.92 -21.48
CA LEU A 632 -9.84 -36.65 -21.29
C LEU A 632 -9.53 -36.43 -19.80
N ALA A 633 -8.49 -35.66 -19.51
CA ALA A 633 -8.15 -35.21 -18.16
C ALA A 633 -8.46 -33.72 -17.98
N MET A 634 -8.86 -33.31 -16.77
CA MET A 634 -9.03 -31.89 -16.37
C MET A 634 -7.70 -31.17 -16.17
N GLU A 635 -6.76 -31.37 -17.11
CA GLU A 635 -5.41 -30.85 -17.12
C GLU A 635 -5.02 -30.50 -18.57
N PRO A 636 -4.00 -29.65 -18.79
CA PRO A 636 -3.54 -29.35 -20.14
C PRO A 636 -3.15 -30.62 -20.92
N MET A 637 -3.76 -30.79 -22.09
CA MET A 637 -3.58 -31.97 -22.95
C MET A 637 -2.58 -31.66 -24.05
N MET A 638 -1.67 -32.58 -24.31
CA MET A 638 -0.65 -32.52 -25.34
C MET A 638 -1.10 -33.26 -26.60
N ARG A 639 -1.13 -32.57 -27.74
CA ARG A 639 -1.29 -33.17 -29.07
C ARG A 639 0.09 -33.46 -29.65
N LEU A 640 0.46 -34.73 -29.74
CA LEU A 640 1.71 -35.20 -30.35
C LEU A 640 1.55 -35.39 -31.87
N HIS A 641 2.59 -35.86 -32.57
CA HIS A 641 2.46 -36.26 -33.97
C HIS A 641 1.61 -37.54 -34.11
N GLY A 642 1.05 -37.72 -35.30
CA GLY A 642 0.17 -38.85 -35.62
C GLY A 642 -1.29 -38.64 -35.18
N ASP A 643 -2.10 -39.69 -35.36
CA ASP A 643 -3.54 -39.66 -35.11
C ASP A 643 -3.93 -40.14 -33.70
N GLY A 644 -2.95 -40.37 -32.83
CA GLY A 644 -3.19 -40.81 -31.45
C GLY A 644 -4.00 -39.80 -30.63
N PRO A 645 -4.73 -40.21 -29.58
CA PRO A 645 -5.47 -39.27 -28.73
C PRO A 645 -4.51 -38.28 -28.06
N GLY A 646 -5.01 -37.09 -27.71
CA GLY A 646 -4.25 -36.18 -26.85
C GLY A 646 -3.97 -36.85 -25.50
N ILE A 647 -2.81 -36.56 -24.91
CA ILE A 647 -2.41 -37.13 -23.62
C ILE A 647 -2.10 -36.02 -22.61
N PRO A 648 -2.41 -36.17 -21.31
CA PRO A 648 -1.89 -35.24 -20.31
C PRO A 648 -0.37 -35.33 -20.21
N SER A 649 0.28 -34.39 -19.52
CA SER A 649 1.72 -34.51 -19.26
C SER A 649 1.99 -35.81 -18.48
N PRO A 650 2.85 -36.72 -19.00
CA PRO A 650 3.26 -37.91 -18.24
C PRO A 650 4.22 -37.57 -17.09
N SER A 651 4.65 -36.31 -16.99
CA SER A 651 5.66 -35.83 -16.05
C SER A 651 5.05 -35.14 -14.84
N VAL A 652 5.57 -35.44 -13.65
CA VAL A 652 5.29 -34.63 -12.44
C VAL A 652 6.31 -33.50 -12.23
N ILE A 653 7.37 -33.48 -13.06
CA ILE A 653 8.43 -32.47 -13.04
C ILE A 653 8.09 -31.33 -14.00
N ALA A 654 7.81 -31.66 -15.27
CA ALA A 654 7.58 -30.70 -16.33
C ALA A 654 6.08 -30.56 -16.66
N SER A 655 5.61 -29.32 -16.76
CA SER A 655 4.26 -29.04 -17.28
C SER A 655 4.12 -29.46 -18.74
N ALA A 656 2.88 -29.67 -19.21
CA ALA A 656 2.59 -30.01 -20.61
C ALA A 656 3.23 -29.01 -21.59
N ALA A 657 3.19 -27.70 -21.28
CA ALA A 657 3.78 -26.65 -22.09
C ALA A 657 5.32 -26.75 -22.15
N GLN A 658 5.97 -27.00 -21.02
CA GLN A 658 7.42 -27.19 -20.97
C GLN A 658 7.84 -28.44 -21.73
N LEU A 659 7.16 -29.55 -21.49
CA LEU A 659 7.45 -30.80 -22.18
C LEU A 659 7.25 -30.62 -23.68
N MET A 660 6.16 -29.97 -24.11
CA MET A 660 5.94 -29.69 -25.54
C MET A 660 7.03 -28.80 -26.15
N ALA A 661 7.50 -27.78 -25.43
CA ALA A 661 8.61 -26.95 -25.89
C ALA A 661 9.90 -27.76 -26.06
N VAL A 662 10.21 -28.66 -25.13
CA VAL A 662 11.36 -29.59 -25.23
C VAL A 662 11.19 -30.50 -26.44
N LEU A 663 10.02 -31.11 -26.61
CA LEU A 663 9.75 -32.04 -27.71
C LEU A 663 9.89 -31.33 -29.08
N ARG A 664 9.33 -30.13 -29.23
CA ARG A 664 9.52 -29.31 -30.44
C ARG A 664 10.99 -29.03 -30.72
N LYS A 665 11.79 -28.77 -29.68
CA LYS A 665 13.23 -28.54 -29.80
C LYS A 665 13.99 -29.77 -30.33
N THR A 666 13.45 -30.98 -30.12
CA THR A 666 14.09 -32.18 -30.64
C THR A 666 14.07 -32.28 -32.17
N GLY A 667 13.12 -31.61 -32.82
CA GLY A 667 12.91 -31.71 -34.26
C GLY A 667 12.48 -33.10 -34.74
N LYS A 668 12.02 -33.96 -33.83
CA LYS A 668 11.57 -35.32 -34.13
C LYS A 668 10.05 -35.40 -34.16
N ASP A 669 9.56 -36.29 -35.02
CA ASP A 669 8.13 -36.63 -35.12
C ASP A 669 7.73 -37.57 -33.99
N ILE A 670 7.63 -37.03 -32.77
CA ILE A 670 7.27 -37.80 -31.58
C ILE A 670 5.77 -38.10 -31.60
N THR A 671 5.42 -39.39 -31.62
CA THR A 671 4.04 -39.91 -31.65
C THR A 671 3.57 -40.41 -30.28
N GLY A 672 4.48 -40.67 -29.35
CA GLY A 672 4.16 -41.15 -28.01
C GLY A 672 5.25 -40.86 -26.99
N ILE A 673 4.88 -40.87 -25.70
CA ILE A 673 5.79 -40.69 -24.58
C ILE A 673 5.50 -41.79 -23.56
N GLN A 674 6.51 -42.60 -23.24
CA GLN A 674 6.38 -43.68 -22.27
C GLN A 674 7.28 -43.40 -21.06
N PRO A 675 6.71 -43.19 -19.85
CA PRO A 675 7.52 -43.09 -18.64
C PRO A 675 8.15 -44.45 -18.31
N LEU A 676 9.48 -44.50 -18.29
CA LEU A 676 10.23 -45.72 -17.96
C LEU A 676 10.65 -45.75 -16.50
N TYR A 677 10.97 -44.57 -15.95
CA TYR A 677 11.48 -44.43 -14.60
C TYR A 677 10.94 -43.17 -13.91
N LYS A 678 10.58 -43.29 -12.63
CA LYS A 678 10.30 -42.20 -11.68
C LYS A 678 10.97 -42.55 -10.35
N ALA A 679 11.81 -41.69 -9.81
CA ALA A 679 12.61 -42.01 -8.64
C ALA A 679 11.75 -42.21 -7.38
N THR A 680 10.68 -41.44 -7.21
CA THR A 680 9.74 -41.62 -6.10
C THR A 680 9.00 -42.96 -6.12
N VAL A 681 8.84 -43.57 -7.30
CA VAL A 681 8.16 -44.87 -7.46
C VAL A 681 9.16 -46.03 -7.42
N HIS A 682 10.34 -45.84 -8.01
CA HIS A 682 11.28 -46.93 -8.28
C HIS A 682 12.53 -46.91 -7.39
N GLY A 683 12.64 -45.95 -6.47
CA GLY A 683 13.85 -45.70 -5.70
C GLY A 683 14.79 -44.73 -6.43
N PHE A 684 15.82 -44.25 -5.73
CA PHE A 684 16.80 -43.29 -6.27
C PHE A 684 18.10 -43.96 -6.74
N ALA A 685 18.21 -45.29 -6.64
CA ALA A 685 19.40 -46.02 -7.05
C ALA A 685 19.59 -45.96 -8.56
N TYR A 686 20.80 -45.61 -9.00
CA TYR A 686 21.11 -45.48 -10.42
C TYR A 686 20.97 -46.81 -11.18
N THR A 687 21.27 -47.93 -10.51
CA THR A 687 21.09 -49.27 -11.07
C THR A 687 19.62 -49.57 -11.37
N ASP A 688 18.68 -49.13 -10.53
CA ASP A 688 17.25 -49.34 -10.74
C ASP A 688 16.76 -48.53 -11.95
N MET A 689 17.27 -47.31 -12.12
CA MET A 689 17.05 -46.51 -13.32
C MET A 689 17.56 -47.23 -14.57
N LEU A 690 18.81 -47.68 -14.58
CA LEU A 690 19.38 -48.38 -15.74
C LEU A 690 18.62 -49.66 -16.09
N CYS A 691 18.27 -50.48 -15.10
CA CYS A 691 17.52 -51.71 -15.31
C CYS A 691 16.14 -51.47 -15.94
N ARG A 692 15.47 -50.37 -15.58
CA ARG A 692 14.14 -50.02 -16.11
C ARG A 692 14.20 -49.32 -17.45
N VAL A 693 15.18 -48.43 -17.65
CA VAL A 693 15.40 -47.74 -18.92
C VAL A 693 15.84 -48.74 -20.01
N GLY A 694 16.68 -49.71 -19.63
CA GLY A 694 17.12 -50.79 -20.51
C GLY A 694 17.75 -50.27 -21.80
N HIS A 695 17.24 -50.73 -22.95
CA HIS A 695 17.73 -50.35 -24.27
C HIS A 695 16.82 -49.35 -24.99
N ALA A 696 15.92 -48.68 -24.27
CA ALA A 696 15.00 -47.73 -24.86
C ALA A 696 15.75 -46.55 -25.52
N THR A 697 15.20 -46.09 -26.64
CA THR A 697 15.71 -44.96 -27.41
C THR A 697 14.56 -44.37 -28.23
N PRO A 698 14.58 -43.06 -28.52
CA PRO A 698 15.33 -42.01 -27.81
C PRO A 698 14.82 -41.74 -26.39
N LEU A 699 15.64 -41.08 -25.55
CA LEU A 699 15.35 -40.86 -24.13
C LEU A 699 15.30 -39.37 -23.76
N LEU A 700 14.39 -39.04 -22.85
CA LEU A 700 14.27 -37.74 -22.20
C LEU A 700 14.43 -37.90 -20.69
N PHE A 701 15.36 -37.15 -20.12
CA PHE A 701 15.62 -37.09 -18.69
C PHE A 701 15.10 -35.77 -18.13
N LEU A 702 14.38 -35.85 -17.03
CA LEU A 702 13.88 -34.71 -16.27
C LEU A 702 14.33 -34.86 -14.82
N VAL A 703 14.80 -33.78 -14.24
CA VAL A 703 15.33 -33.70 -12.88
C VAL A 703 14.75 -32.46 -12.23
N ARG A 704 14.08 -32.60 -11.09
CA ARG A 704 13.61 -31.47 -10.29
C ARG A 704 14.56 -31.22 -9.14
N ALA A 705 14.99 -29.98 -8.94
CA ALA A 705 15.79 -29.59 -7.80
C ALA A 705 15.49 -28.14 -7.44
N ASN A 706 15.23 -27.85 -6.17
CA ASN A 706 14.93 -26.49 -5.69
C ASN A 706 13.75 -25.82 -6.41
N GLY A 707 12.80 -26.59 -6.94
CA GLY A 707 11.67 -26.09 -7.74
C GLY A 707 11.99 -25.80 -9.22
N ASP A 708 13.25 -25.92 -9.63
CA ASP A 708 13.67 -25.83 -11.02
C ASP A 708 13.66 -27.21 -11.69
N THR A 709 13.37 -27.22 -12.99
CA THR A 709 13.43 -28.39 -13.86
C THR A 709 14.69 -28.35 -14.70
N HIS A 710 15.56 -29.33 -14.55
CA HIS A 710 16.68 -29.58 -15.44
C HIS A 710 16.40 -30.81 -16.27
N GLY A 711 16.92 -30.86 -17.48
CA GLY A 711 16.75 -32.05 -18.28
C GLY A 711 17.68 -32.13 -19.46
N PHE A 712 17.73 -33.31 -20.03
CA PHE A 712 18.37 -33.51 -21.31
C PHE A 712 17.67 -34.57 -22.14
N PHE A 713 17.71 -34.37 -23.44
CA PHE A 713 17.30 -35.34 -24.43
C PHE A 713 18.54 -36.00 -25.04
N ILE A 714 18.50 -37.31 -25.27
CA ILE A 714 19.50 -38.06 -26.04
C ILE A 714 18.83 -38.95 -27.07
N ASP A 715 19.37 -38.97 -28.29
CA ASP A 715 18.86 -39.78 -29.39
C ASP A 715 19.40 -41.22 -29.41
N THR A 716 19.73 -41.77 -28.25
CA THR A 716 20.32 -43.10 -28.15
C THR A 716 19.95 -43.75 -26.82
N SER A 717 20.18 -45.06 -26.71
CA SER A 717 20.01 -45.82 -25.48
C SER A 717 21.18 -45.62 -24.53
N LEU A 718 20.93 -45.67 -23.22
CA LEU A 718 21.99 -45.87 -22.23
C LEU A 718 22.64 -47.26 -22.41
N ARG A 719 23.94 -47.38 -22.15
CA ARG A 719 24.66 -48.66 -22.25
C ARG A 719 25.69 -48.74 -21.13
N PRO A 720 25.73 -49.84 -20.37
CA PRO A 720 26.64 -49.99 -19.24
C PRO A 720 28.08 -49.57 -19.57
N PRO A 721 28.79 -48.94 -18.62
CA PRO A 721 30.21 -48.58 -18.77
C PRO A 721 31.05 -49.74 -19.32
N PRO A 722 32.12 -49.50 -20.11
CA PRO A 722 32.89 -48.25 -20.20
C PRO A 722 32.76 -47.47 -21.54
N GLN A 723 31.60 -47.45 -22.19
CA GLN A 723 31.48 -46.88 -23.54
C GLN A 723 31.23 -45.36 -23.53
N ILE A 724 32.21 -44.56 -23.98
CA ILE A 724 32.01 -43.14 -24.31
C ILE A 724 31.35 -43.06 -25.70
N ARG A 725 30.27 -42.30 -25.84
CA ARG A 725 29.57 -42.11 -27.12
C ARG A 725 29.28 -40.66 -27.41
N THR A 726 29.25 -40.33 -28.68
CA THR A 726 28.68 -39.10 -29.19
C THR A 726 27.23 -39.35 -29.58
N ALA A 727 26.30 -38.61 -29.00
CA ALA A 727 24.88 -38.66 -29.36
C ALA A 727 24.36 -37.25 -29.65
N LEU A 728 23.32 -37.14 -30.46
CA LEU A 728 22.57 -35.89 -30.55
C LEU A 728 21.82 -35.69 -29.25
N GLY A 729 22.00 -34.52 -28.66
CA GLY A 729 21.31 -34.19 -27.43
C GLY A 729 21.09 -32.71 -27.23
N VAL A 730 20.12 -32.41 -26.38
CA VAL A 730 19.77 -31.06 -25.96
C VAL A 730 19.70 -31.06 -24.45
N ILE A 731 20.37 -30.08 -23.83
CA ILE A 731 20.30 -29.83 -22.40
C ILE A 731 19.46 -28.57 -22.21
N PHE A 732 18.55 -28.61 -21.25
CA PHE A 732 17.65 -27.49 -20.95
C PHE A 732 17.43 -27.34 -19.46
N MET A 733 17.00 -26.14 -19.09
CA MET A 733 16.58 -25.77 -17.75
C MET A 733 15.32 -24.94 -17.86
N ALA A 734 14.38 -25.15 -16.95
CA ALA A 734 13.20 -24.33 -16.84
C ALA A 734 12.98 -24.01 -15.36
N SER A 735 12.86 -22.73 -15.03
CA SER A 735 12.55 -22.30 -13.67
C SER A 735 11.04 -22.23 -13.48
N GLY A 736 10.49 -23.04 -12.57
CA GLY A 736 9.05 -23.08 -12.38
C GLY A 736 8.27 -23.56 -13.61
N SER A 737 7.22 -22.83 -14.03
CA SER A 737 6.47 -23.07 -15.29
C SER A 737 7.03 -22.30 -16.50
N SER A 738 8.15 -21.60 -16.35
CA SER A 738 8.74 -20.83 -17.46
C SER A 738 9.11 -21.74 -18.63
N GLN A 739 9.19 -21.14 -19.83
CA GLN A 739 9.65 -21.89 -20.99
C GLN A 739 11.09 -22.38 -20.78
N PRO A 740 11.42 -23.60 -21.24
CA PRO A 740 12.78 -24.12 -21.11
C PRO A 740 13.80 -23.24 -21.84
N ALA A 741 14.83 -22.81 -21.11
CA ALA A 741 16.06 -22.26 -21.65
C ALA A 741 16.96 -23.40 -22.13
N PHE A 742 17.37 -23.36 -23.39
CA PHE A 742 18.19 -24.40 -24.00
C PHE A 742 19.67 -23.97 -24.03
N ALA A 743 20.58 -24.88 -23.66
CA ALA A 743 22.02 -24.67 -23.72
C ALA A 743 22.53 -24.34 -25.13
N SER A 744 21.80 -24.76 -26.17
CA SER A 744 22.12 -24.47 -27.56
C SER A 744 20.85 -24.23 -28.37
N SER A 745 20.95 -23.35 -29.35
CA SER A 745 19.88 -23.09 -30.31
C SER A 745 19.64 -24.28 -31.26
N LEU A 746 20.60 -25.20 -31.41
CA LEU A 746 20.53 -26.36 -32.30
C LEU A 746 20.81 -27.67 -31.55
N MET A 747 20.27 -28.77 -32.09
CA MET A 747 20.70 -30.13 -31.75
C MET A 747 22.22 -30.22 -31.98
N SER A 748 22.96 -30.52 -30.91
CA SER A 748 24.43 -30.59 -30.97
C SER A 748 24.88 -31.99 -30.59
N THR A 749 25.98 -32.43 -31.19
CA THR A 749 26.65 -33.66 -30.79
C THR A 749 27.21 -33.47 -29.38
N ARG A 750 26.65 -34.20 -28.41
CA ARG A 750 27.06 -34.20 -27.00
C ARG A 750 27.79 -35.51 -26.70
N VAL A 751 28.76 -35.43 -25.80
CA VAL A 751 29.46 -36.60 -25.28
C VAL A 751 28.63 -37.15 -24.13
N ILE A 752 28.25 -38.41 -24.23
CA ILE A 752 27.70 -39.21 -23.15
C ILE A 752 28.85 -40.07 -22.62
N ALA A 753 29.19 -39.88 -21.35
CA ALA A 753 30.15 -40.71 -20.66
C ALA A 753 29.46 -41.38 -19.46
N GLU A 754 29.42 -42.71 -19.47
CA GLU A 754 29.07 -43.51 -18.30
C GLU A 754 30.36 -44.01 -17.66
N ALA A 755 30.59 -43.66 -16.39
CA ALA A 755 31.77 -44.12 -15.65
C ALA A 755 31.45 -45.44 -14.95
N ALA A 756 32.37 -46.41 -15.03
CA ALA A 756 32.28 -47.62 -14.21
C ALA A 756 32.42 -47.19 -12.73
N ALA A 757 31.56 -47.72 -11.86
CA ALA A 757 31.69 -47.52 -10.42
C ALA A 757 33.11 -47.97 -10.00
N PRO A 758 34.00 -47.05 -9.58
CA PRO A 758 35.34 -47.45 -9.17
C PRO A 758 35.21 -48.23 -7.86
N ASN A 759 35.79 -49.43 -7.81
CA ASN A 759 35.88 -50.25 -6.61
C ASN A 759 36.70 -49.60 -5.46
N ASP A 760 37.13 -48.34 -5.58
CA ASP A 760 37.95 -47.68 -4.57
C ASP A 760 37.64 -46.18 -4.44
N ARG A 761 36.88 -45.86 -3.39
CA ARG A 761 36.84 -44.60 -2.59
C ARG A 761 36.74 -43.22 -3.25
N ALA A 762 36.67 -43.07 -4.57
CA ALA A 762 36.37 -41.80 -5.23
C ALA A 762 35.00 -41.88 -5.92
N VAL A 763 34.00 -41.22 -5.33
CA VAL A 763 32.68 -41.03 -5.95
C VAL A 763 32.91 -40.33 -7.30
N GLY A 764 32.54 -40.96 -8.40
CA GLY A 764 32.58 -40.37 -9.75
C GLY A 764 31.16 -40.22 -10.31
N PRO A 765 30.95 -39.35 -11.32
CA PRO A 765 29.64 -39.21 -11.95
C PRO A 765 29.28 -40.51 -12.67
N GLN A 766 28.08 -41.06 -12.40
CA GLN A 766 27.64 -42.30 -13.03
C GLN A 766 27.10 -42.05 -14.45
N LEU A 767 26.51 -40.87 -14.70
CA LEU A 767 26.12 -40.42 -16.04
C LEU A 767 26.52 -38.96 -16.23
N VAL A 768 27.25 -38.67 -17.31
CA VAL A 768 27.58 -37.31 -17.76
C VAL A 768 27.04 -37.10 -19.16
N VAL A 769 26.21 -36.07 -19.34
CA VAL A 769 25.73 -35.64 -20.66
C VAL A 769 26.13 -34.19 -20.89
N GLY A 770 27.04 -33.96 -21.84
CA GLY A 770 27.54 -32.61 -22.09
C GLY A 770 28.71 -32.56 -23.05
N ARG A 771 29.34 -31.38 -23.18
CA ARG A 771 30.60 -31.23 -23.91
C ARG A 771 31.67 -30.84 -22.91
N GLN A 772 32.83 -31.49 -22.96
CA GLN A 772 33.96 -31.19 -22.08
C GLN A 772 34.33 -29.70 -22.24
N GLY A 773 34.24 -28.92 -21.15
CA GLY A 773 34.47 -27.46 -21.15
C GLY A 773 33.28 -26.58 -21.57
N ALA A 774 32.06 -27.12 -21.73
CA ALA A 774 30.82 -26.38 -21.99
C ALA A 774 29.66 -26.91 -21.11
N ASP A 775 28.39 -26.63 -21.43
CA ASP A 775 27.25 -27.08 -20.61
C ASP A 775 27.16 -28.62 -20.50
N TRP A 776 26.99 -29.11 -19.28
CA TRP A 776 26.87 -30.52 -18.94
C TRP A 776 25.88 -30.77 -17.78
N LEU A 777 25.17 -31.90 -17.82
CA LEU A 777 24.39 -32.42 -16.71
C LEU A 777 25.03 -33.73 -16.24
N CYS A 778 25.28 -33.88 -14.93
CA CYS A 778 25.75 -35.13 -14.35
C CYS A 778 24.76 -35.68 -13.31
N LEU A 779 24.52 -36.98 -13.33
CA LEU A 779 23.80 -37.69 -12.27
C LEU A 779 24.78 -38.52 -11.42
N TRP A 780 24.65 -38.43 -10.10
CA TRP A 780 25.50 -39.07 -9.10
C TRP A 780 24.65 -39.82 -8.09
N GLU A 781 25.06 -41.04 -7.75
CA GLU A 781 24.56 -41.74 -6.59
C GLU A 781 25.40 -41.37 -5.37
N LEU A 782 24.75 -40.92 -4.30
CA LEU A 782 25.42 -40.46 -3.10
C LEU A 782 25.57 -41.62 -2.10
N ALA A 783 26.75 -42.22 -2.02
CA ALA A 783 27.09 -43.15 -0.95
C ALA A 783 27.51 -42.40 0.32
N VAL A 784 26.60 -41.63 0.94
CA VAL A 784 26.88 -41.02 2.24
C VAL A 784 26.55 -42.02 3.34
N GLY A 785 27.59 -42.61 3.92
CA GLY A 785 27.49 -43.41 5.12
C GLY A 785 26.95 -42.57 6.28
N GLY A 786 25.65 -42.67 6.57
CA GLY A 786 25.07 -42.22 7.83
C GLY A 786 23.71 -41.51 7.78
N LEU A 787 23.23 -41.06 6.62
CA LEU A 787 21.90 -40.45 6.50
C LEU A 787 20.90 -41.48 5.95
N ILE A 788 19.91 -41.83 6.78
CA ILE A 788 18.84 -42.77 6.46
C ILE A 788 17.89 -42.07 5.49
N GLY A 789 18.17 -42.20 4.19
CA GLY A 789 17.35 -41.71 3.09
C GLY A 789 18.15 -41.71 1.80
N ALA A 790 17.93 -42.71 0.93
CA ALA A 790 18.59 -42.79 -0.37
C ALA A 790 18.03 -41.67 -1.28
N SER A 791 18.76 -40.57 -1.44
CA SER A 791 18.48 -39.51 -2.41
C SER A 791 19.54 -39.50 -3.51
N CYS A 792 19.12 -39.21 -4.75
CA CYS A 792 20.04 -39.06 -5.89
C CYS A 792 20.57 -37.62 -5.91
N LEU A 793 21.89 -37.46 -6.05
CA LEU A 793 22.51 -36.14 -6.15
C LEU A 793 22.66 -35.80 -7.62
N ALA A 794 21.98 -34.75 -8.08
CA ALA A 794 22.15 -34.25 -9.44
C ALA A 794 23.16 -33.10 -9.42
N ARG A 795 24.28 -33.25 -10.12
CA ARG A 795 25.24 -32.16 -10.28
C ARG A 795 25.08 -31.55 -11.66
N VAL A 796 24.73 -30.28 -11.70
CA VAL A 796 24.34 -29.61 -12.92
C VAL A 796 25.34 -28.48 -13.19
N GLY A 797 26.06 -28.58 -14.30
CA GLY A 797 27.10 -27.62 -14.68
C GLY A 797 26.72 -26.86 -15.95
N TRP A 798 26.29 -25.61 -15.79
CA TRP A 798 26.04 -24.71 -16.93
C TRP A 798 27.27 -23.85 -17.18
N ALA A 799 27.86 -23.97 -18.38
CA ALA A 799 28.99 -23.13 -18.77
C ALA A 799 28.54 -21.75 -19.28
N ALA A 800 27.31 -21.65 -19.81
CA ALA A 800 26.75 -20.39 -20.29
C ALA A 800 26.37 -19.38 -19.19
N TRP A 801 26.24 -19.83 -17.93
CA TRP A 801 25.94 -18.99 -16.77
C TRP A 801 27.15 -18.96 -15.81
N GLU A 802 28.05 -18.01 -16.03
CA GLU A 802 29.14 -17.59 -15.12
C GLU A 802 30.15 -18.66 -14.64
N GLY A 803 30.13 -19.88 -15.20
CA GLY A 803 31.02 -20.96 -14.76
C GLY A 803 30.73 -21.46 -13.34
N ARG A 804 29.55 -21.17 -12.77
CA ARG A 804 29.12 -21.75 -11.49
C ARG A 804 28.68 -23.19 -11.72
N VAL A 805 29.39 -24.12 -11.08
CA VAL A 805 28.96 -25.51 -10.97
C VAL A 805 28.06 -25.63 -9.75
N GLU A 806 26.77 -25.78 -9.96
CA GLU A 806 25.82 -26.00 -8.87
C GLU A 806 25.66 -27.50 -8.61
N THR A 807 25.77 -27.86 -7.34
CA THR A 807 25.52 -29.23 -6.89
C THR A 807 24.24 -29.19 -6.08
N MET A 808 23.23 -29.93 -6.52
CA MET A 808 21.88 -29.88 -5.98
C MET A 808 21.40 -31.30 -5.67
N LEU A 809 20.56 -31.44 -4.65
CA LEU A 809 19.87 -32.70 -4.42
C LEU A 809 18.64 -32.73 -5.33
N ALA A 810 18.46 -33.83 -6.05
CA ALA A 810 17.27 -33.99 -6.88
C ALA A 810 16.11 -34.45 -6.02
N ASP A 811 15.02 -33.70 -6.05
CA ASP A 811 13.77 -34.05 -5.38
C ASP A 811 13.01 -35.14 -6.15
N GLU A 812 13.19 -35.19 -7.47
CA GLU A 812 12.58 -36.17 -8.37
C GLU A 812 13.45 -36.36 -9.63
N VAL A 813 13.49 -37.57 -10.16
CA VAL A 813 14.11 -37.89 -11.45
C VAL A 813 13.15 -38.74 -12.27
N GLU A 814 12.86 -38.32 -13.49
CA GLU A 814 12.06 -39.07 -14.45
C GLU A 814 12.85 -39.37 -15.73
N VAL A 815 12.69 -40.58 -16.26
CA VAL A 815 13.21 -40.95 -17.58
C VAL A 815 12.07 -41.46 -18.45
N MET A 816 11.96 -40.90 -19.64
CA MET A 816 10.90 -41.20 -20.59
C MET A 816 11.50 -41.65 -21.92
N GLN A 817 10.87 -42.65 -22.54
CA GLN A 817 11.10 -42.97 -23.94
C GLN A 817 10.20 -42.10 -24.81
N LEU A 818 10.78 -41.48 -25.83
CA LEU A 818 9.99 -40.80 -26.86
C LEU A 818 9.83 -41.75 -28.04
N GLN A 819 8.59 -42.03 -28.44
CA GLN A 819 8.29 -42.91 -29.57
C GLN A 819 8.20 -42.04 -30.83
N GLY A 820 8.92 -42.43 -31.89
CA GLY A 820 8.89 -41.74 -33.18
C GLY A 820 7.85 -42.35 -34.14
N ALA A 821 7.47 -41.59 -35.17
CA ALA A 821 6.71 -42.09 -36.32
C ALA A 821 7.50 -43.06 -37.19
#